data_AF-A0A212SPP0-F1
#
_entry.id   AF-A0A212SPP0-F1
#
_cell.length_a   1.000
_cell.length_b   1.000
_cell.length_c   1.000
_cell.angle_alpha   90.00
_cell.angle_beta   90.00
_cell.angle_gamma   90.00
#
_symmetry.space_group_name_H-M   'P 1'
#
loop_
_entity.id
_entity.type
_entity.pdbx_description
1 polymer ?
#
loop_
_entity_poly.entity_id
_entity_poly.type
_entity_poly.pdbx_seq_one_letter_code
_entity_poly.pdbx_strand_id
1 'polypeptide(L)'
;MPLLGGIRPPIALLCVLILALAGLTAKVLGPDSEPVVPKAVLSSQQYFAEDGAIALRASIDERVTDLERTAAALNTGKPADPERVLSDLSKAYQKWTGTTVLDLADGKVLAARGERIPLAWVDKDVLTGDKALTPRMVRLETGDVRLMTMAVLEGKQGAQQLLVASNSLSVPPINLGPFRSMAVVARGGEILATAGFEQSEALNSDAERKELTFLQKQMTRLSDQAAGETEQNPVSAREPGSRGYPGVSGTLVGGGYNGRVATAGYASLAASDPEDGESVAAGLGLTVVSLLPVVQQQTFTDDSRQLFGLLAAGALVLLGLLAVAVLWMTVQRPLLGLFLESRRLARGDLIRPVTVPRWGEAARIGAALERIRGQLGGAQASDGSAGARPPGRFRGGARGPLALTAVLLLLWCVPVGLLLNRTDGTVSIPAVMVNDQRDRTDLVADRARRALNEAQADLVSTSRLLDVDDPAGTETVLKNALREHTRYQALYVVGANGDIVARAGGDTHPWSAEKDPSLVRVSGQGEKRPVVQAGAPVPERKGMTLVGEVRVEFLNSLLKRPGLGEVRIVNADARTLAASDGFRAFEGLPKDALPDLVRAANVRVGAGPLENGLLIRDGGAVTVAAAAPFTGGGVAADLGWTVVSWQDAGRFEITAYEREDRSVLASLLGIALIVVCLGWIHLVVVRPLRALAAAAEKLADGDLKTVHYPRYQDEVGAVVRSLELIRQQLQARRQTQARRPAETRPGAGGR
;
A
#
# COMPACT_ATOMS: atom_id res chain seq x y z
N MET A 1 -11.06 46.89 23.83
CA MET A 1 -10.30 46.79 22.55
C MET A 1 -10.63 45.45 21.95
N PRO A 2 -10.94 45.34 20.65
CA PRO A 2 -11.32 44.04 20.10
C PRO A 2 -10.09 43.13 20.18
N LEU A 3 -10.24 42.01 20.89
CA LEU A 3 -9.21 41.00 21.10
C LEU A 3 -8.79 40.25 19.81
N LEU A 4 -9.48 40.53 18.69
CA LEU A 4 -9.39 39.79 17.43
C LEU A 4 -8.74 40.58 16.27
N GLY A 5 -8.35 41.85 16.46
CA GLY A 5 -7.66 42.64 15.43
C GLY A 5 -6.21 42.94 15.81
N GLY A 6 -5.25 42.66 14.91
CA GLY A 6 -3.87 43.17 15.02
C GLY A 6 -2.75 42.12 15.15
N ILE A 7 -1.65 42.48 15.82
CA ILE A 7 -0.43 41.66 15.88
C ILE A 7 -0.48 40.53 16.91
N ARG A 8 -1.37 40.63 17.90
CA ARG A 8 -1.46 39.66 19.01
C ARG A 8 -2.01 38.30 18.59
N PRO A 9 -3.10 38.21 17.79
CA PRO A 9 -3.62 36.93 17.32
C PRO A 9 -2.59 36.07 16.55
N PRO A 10 -1.82 36.59 15.56
CA PRO A 10 -0.88 35.75 14.83
C PRO A 10 0.33 35.30 15.68
N ILE A 11 0.78 36.11 16.65
CA ILE A 11 1.85 35.69 17.57
C ILE A 11 1.34 34.62 18.55
N ALA A 12 0.13 34.78 19.09
CA ALA A 12 -0.48 33.78 19.96
C ALA A 12 -0.74 32.47 19.22
N LEU A 13 -1.25 32.55 17.99
CA LEU A 13 -1.45 31.40 17.11
C LEU A 13 -0.12 30.69 16.82
N LEU A 14 0.95 31.44 16.53
CA LEU A 14 2.29 30.89 16.34
C LEU A 14 2.75 30.13 17.59
N CYS A 15 2.59 30.69 18.79
CA CYS A 15 2.92 29.97 20.05
C CYS A 15 2.14 28.67 20.18
N VAL A 16 0.82 28.70 19.98
CA VAL A 16 -0.04 27.52 20.08
C VAL A 16 0.38 26.46 19.07
N LEU A 17 0.65 26.85 17.83
CA LEU A 17 1.03 25.92 16.78
C LEU A 17 2.44 25.35 16.98
N ILE A 18 3.38 26.11 17.55
CA ILE A 18 4.70 25.60 17.96
C ILE A 18 4.55 24.56 19.07
N LEU A 19 3.70 24.82 20.08
CA LEU A 19 3.44 23.86 21.15
C LEU A 19 2.73 22.60 20.63
N ALA A 20 1.78 22.76 19.71
CA ALA A 20 1.13 21.64 19.05
C ALA A 20 2.12 20.80 18.22
N LEU A 21 3.00 21.45 17.45
CA LEU A 21 4.05 20.78 16.68
C LEU A 21 5.08 20.11 17.60
N ALA A 22 5.45 20.72 18.72
CA ALA A 22 6.33 20.11 19.72
C ALA A 22 5.68 18.90 20.39
N GLY A 23 4.39 18.97 20.73
CA GLY A 23 3.63 17.83 21.25
C GLY A 23 3.54 16.69 20.23
N LEU A 24 3.29 17.02 18.95
CA LEU A 24 3.32 16.06 17.86
C LEU A 24 4.72 15.44 17.69
N THR A 25 5.77 16.26 17.74
CA THR A 25 7.17 15.82 17.65
C THR A 25 7.52 14.87 18.79
N ALA A 26 7.14 15.20 20.02
CA ALA A 26 7.33 14.34 21.18
C ALA A 26 6.56 13.02 21.07
N LYS A 27 5.35 13.03 20.49
CA LYS A 27 4.58 11.80 20.24
C LYS A 27 5.17 10.95 19.12
N VAL A 28 5.61 11.59 18.03
CA VAL A 28 6.05 10.95 16.80
C VAL A 28 7.48 10.41 16.90
N LEU A 29 8.38 11.16 17.53
CA LEU A 29 9.77 10.77 17.75
C LEU A 29 10.00 10.21 19.16
N GLY A 30 9.03 10.31 20.05
CA GLY A 30 9.07 9.66 21.35
C GLY A 30 8.74 8.16 21.25
N PRO A 31 8.68 7.48 22.40
CA PRO A 31 8.45 6.05 22.44
C PRO A 31 7.01 5.73 22.00
N ASP A 32 6.85 5.26 20.77
CA ASP A 32 5.82 4.25 20.52
C ASP A 32 6.35 2.95 21.13
N SER A 33 5.51 2.24 21.90
CA SER A 33 5.80 0.86 22.28
C SER A 33 6.00 0.08 20.98
N GLU A 34 7.26 -0.22 20.63
CA GLU A 34 7.53 -1.05 19.47
C GLU A 34 6.74 -2.35 19.66
N PRO A 35 5.90 -2.72 18.68
CA PRO A 35 5.10 -3.91 18.81
C PRO A 35 6.05 -5.10 18.99
N VAL A 36 5.65 -6.03 19.85
CA VAL A 36 6.42 -7.24 20.21
C VAL A 36 6.87 -8.01 18.95
N VAL A 37 6.07 -7.91 17.89
CA VAL A 37 6.34 -8.42 16.54
C VAL A 37 6.30 -7.23 15.57
N PRO A 38 7.30 -7.07 14.67
CA PRO A 38 7.30 -6.00 13.67
C PRO A 38 6.05 -6.04 12.79
N LYS A 39 5.45 -4.89 12.48
CA LYS A 39 4.27 -4.81 11.59
C LYS A 39 4.53 -5.41 10.22
N ALA A 40 5.71 -5.18 9.63
CA ALA A 40 6.12 -5.85 8.39
C ALA A 40 5.97 -7.37 8.48
N VAL A 41 6.31 -7.97 9.63
CA VAL A 41 6.16 -9.41 9.85
C VAL A 41 4.70 -9.81 9.93
N LEU A 42 3.88 -9.05 10.65
CA LEU A 42 2.43 -9.26 10.72
C LEU A 42 1.82 -9.23 9.31
N SER A 43 2.01 -8.13 8.58
CA SER A 43 1.51 -7.95 7.21
C SER A 43 1.97 -9.07 6.26
N SER A 44 3.20 -9.54 6.40
CA SER A 44 3.69 -10.71 5.65
C SER A 44 2.95 -12.01 6.01
N GLN A 45 2.63 -12.24 7.30
CA GLN A 45 1.88 -13.43 7.72
C GLN A 45 0.46 -13.42 7.16
N GLN A 46 -0.20 -12.25 7.14
CA GLN A 46 -1.51 -12.10 6.49
C GLN A 46 -1.41 -12.48 5.01
N TYR A 47 -0.46 -11.91 4.26
CA TYR A 47 -0.31 -12.23 2.84
C TYR A 47 0.00 -13.70 2.58
N PHE A 48 0.77 -14.35 3.46
CA PHE A 48 1.02 -15.79 3.36
C PHE A 48 -0.27 -16.61 3.54
N ALA A 49 -1.15 -16.21 4.47
CA ALA A 49 -2.43 -16.86 4.67
C ALA A 49 -3.40 -16.64 3.50
N GLU A 50 -3.43 -15.42 2.93
CA GLU A 50 -4.20 -15.10 1.70
C GLU A 50 -3.74 -16.00 0.54
N ASP A 51 -2.44 -16.12 0.33
CA ASP A 51 -1.84 -16.99 -0.67
C ASP A 51 -2.25 -18.47 -0.48
N GLY A 52 -2.26 -18.95 0.77
CA GLY A 52 -2.77 -20.27 1.14
C GLY A 52 -4.27 -20.45 0.87
N ALA A 53 -5.10 -19.45 1.17
CA ALA A 53 -6.53 -19.48 0.91
C ALA A 53 -6.84 -19.50 -0.60
N ILE A 54 -6.11 -18.72 -1.41
CA ILE A 54 -6.21 -18.75 -2.87
C ILE A 54 -5.83 -20.12 -3.43
N ALA A 55 -4.75 -20.72 -2.91
CA ALA A 55 -4.29 -22.04 -3.34
C ALA A 55 -5.30 -23.14 -2.96
N LEU A 56 -5.86 -23.09 -1.75
CA LEU A 56 -6.88 -24.03 -1.30
C LEU A 56 -8.15 -23.92 -2.13
N ARG A 57 -8.63 -22.70 -2.34
CA ARG A 57 -9.81 -22.42 -3.15
C ARG A 57 -9.66 -22.98 -4.55
N ALA A 58 -8.55 -22.65 -5.23
CA ALA A 58 -8.29 -23.12 -6.59
C ALA A 58 -8.28 -24.66 -6.66
N SER A 59 -7.62 -25.33 -5.70
CA SER A 59 -7.60 -26.80 -5.63
C SER A 59 -8.99 -27.41 -5.43
N ILE A 60 -9.86 -26.79 -4.63
CA ILE A 60 -11.24 -27.26 -4.41
C ILE A 60 -12.10 -27.02 -5.66
N ASP A 61 -12.10 -25.80 -6.19
CA ASP A 61 -12.89 -25.42 -7.39
C ASP A 61 -12.48 -26.29 -8.60
N GLU A 62 -11.19 -26.56 -8.78
CA GLU A 62 -10.66 -27.44 -9.84
C GLU A 62 -11.17 -28.87 -9.69
N ARG A 63 -11.18 -29.42 -8.47
CA ARG A 63 -11.70 -30.77 -8.21
C ARG A 63 -13.18 -30.87 -8.55
N VAL A 64 -13.98 -29.87 -8.17
CA VAL A 64 -15.41 -29.80 -8.51
C VAL A 64 -15.61 -29.76 -10.03
N THR A 65 -14.94 -28.82 -10.68
CA THR A 65 -15.04 -28.62 -12.13
C THR A 65 -14.65 -29.87 -12.92
N ASP A 66 -13.59 -30.57 -12.52
CA ASP A 66 -13.15 -31.78 -13.22
C ASP A 66 -14.12 -32.95 -13.05
N LEU A 67 -14.77 -33.08 -11.89
CA LEU A 67 -15.80 -34.09 -11.70
C LEU A 67 -17.03 -33.80 -12.58
N GLU A 68 -17.47 -32.54 -12.61
CA GLU A 68 -18.59 -32.09 -13.45
C GLU A 68 -18.29 -32.27 -14.94
N ARG A 69 -17.10 -31.88 -15.40
CA ARG A 69 -16.66 -32.09 -16.79
C ARG A 69 -16.64 -33.57 -17.15
N THR A 70 -16.16 -34.42 -16.25
CA THR A 70 -16.15 -35.87 -16.49
C THR A 70 -17.56 -36.42 -16.56
N ALA A 71 -18.47 -36.00 -15.68
CA ALA A 71 -19.87 -36.39 -15.72
C ALA A 71 -20.56 -35.94 -17.01
N ALA A 72 -20.34 -34.69 -17.45
CA ALA A 72 -20.86 -34.16 -18.70
C ALA A 72 -20.38 -34.97 -19.91
N ALA A 73 -19.08 -35.26 -20.00
CA ALA A 73 -18.51 -36.08 -21.07
C ALA A 73 -19.14 -37.48 -21.11
N LEU A 74 -19.35 -38.11 -19.96
CA LEU A 74 -20.01 -39.42 -19.87
C LEU A 74 -21.49 -39.36 -20.29
N ASN A 75 -22.20 -38.29 -19.94
CA ASN A 75 -23.62 -38.09 -20.29
C ASN A 75 -23.83 -37.85 -21.79
N THR A 76 -22.84 -37.32 -22.52
CA THR A 76 -22.93 -37.19 -23.99
C THR A 76 -22.80 -38.53 -24.73
N GLY A 77 -22.27 -39.56 -24.06
CA GLY A 77 -22.13 -40.91 -24.60
C GLY A 77 -23.37 -41.78 -24.41
N LYS A 78 -23.29 -43.07 -24.80
CA LYS A 78 -24.32 -44.04 -24.42
C LYS A 78 -24.26 -44.26 -22.90
N PRO A 79 -25.41 -44.36 -22.19
CA PRO A 79 -25.45 -44.60 -20.74
C PRO A 79 -24.56 -45.79 -20.37
N ALA A 80 -23.47 -45.50 -19.67
CA ALA A 80 -22.45 -46.47 -19.33
C ALA A 80 -22.83 -47.24 -18.07
N ASP A 81 -22.25 -48.44 -17.91
CA ASP A 81 -22.37 -49.19 -16.67
C ASP A 81 -21.64 -48.45 -15.52
N PRO A 82 -22.24 -48.31 -14.33
CA PRO A 82 -21.62 -47.64 -13.19
C PRO A 82 -20.19 -48.12 -12.86
N GLU A 83 -19.88 -49.41 -13.01
CA GLU A 83 -18.52 -49.91 -12.75
C GLU A 83 -17.51 -49.43 -13.80
N ARG A 84 -17.97 -49.29 -15.05
CA ARG A 84 -17.17 -48.79 -16.17
C ARG A 84 -16.91 -47.29 -16.03
N VAL A 85 -17.93 -46.52 -15.61
CA VAL A 85 -17.78 -45.10 -15.28
C VAL A 85 -16.67 -44.90 -14.25
N LEU A 86 -16.71 -45.63 -13.13
CA LEU A 86 -15.68 -45.54 -12.11
C LEU A 86 -14.30 -46.02 -12.62
N SER A 87 -14.26 -46.93 -13.59
CA SER A 87 -12.99 -47.41 -14.17
C SER A 87 -12.36 -46.36 -15.05
N ASP A 88 -13.16 -45.68 -15.86
CA ASP A 88 -12.68 -44.68 -16.81
C ASP A 88 -12.28 -43.41 -16.06
N LEU A 89 -13.05 -43.03 -15.02
CA LEU A 89 -12.69 -41.94 -14.10
C LEU A 89 -11.34 -42.17 -13.40
N SER A 90 -11.11 -43.37 -12.87
CA SER A 90 -9.86 -43.71 -12.18
C SER A 90 -8.65 -43.77 -13.13
N LYS A 91 -8.86 -44.17 -14.40
CA LYS A 91 -7.81 -44.14 -15.43
C LYS A 91 -7.49 -42.72 -15.90
N ALA A 92 -8.51 -41.87 -16.02
CA ALA A 92 -8.36 -40.49 -16.46
C ALA A 92 -7.75 -39.61 -15.36
N TYR A 93 -8.12 -39.84 -14.09
CA TYR A 93 -7.71 -39.02 -12.97
C TYR A 93 -7.30 -39.86 -11.76
N GLN A 94 -6.01 -39.88 -11.44
CA GLN A 94 -5.45 -40.56 -10.25
C GLN A 94 -5.50 -39.70 -8.98
N LYS A 95 -6.49 -38.83 -8.85
CA LYS A 95 -6.58 -37.84 -7.77
C LYS A 95 -7.62 -38.14 -6.70
N TRP A 96 -8.50 -39.11 -6.95
CA TRP A 96 -9.62 -39.45 -6.08
C TRP A 96 -9.27 -40.58 -5.11
N THR A 97 -9.49 -40.37 -3.82
CA THR A 97 -9.25 -41.41 -2.79
C THR A 97 -10.34 -42.49 -2.83
N GLY A 98 -11.58 -42.09 -3.10
CA GLY A 98 -12.72 -42.98 -3.27
C GLY A 98 -13.78 -42.39 -4.20
N THR A 99 -14.54 -43.25 -4.87
CA THR A 99 -15.58 -42.85 -5.82
C THR A 99 -16.74 -43.83 -5.75
N THR A 100 -17.97 -43.32 -5.77
CA THR A 100 -19.20 -44.10 -5.64
C THR A 100 -20.26 -43.58 -6.59
N VAL A 101 -21.03 -44.47 -7.22
CA VAL A 101 -22.24 -44.13 -7.98
C VAL A 101 -23.45 -44.60 -7.20
N LEU A 102 -24.41 -43.70 -6.98
CA LEU A 102 -25.66 -43.94 -6.26
C LEU A 102 -26.83 -43.78 -7.22
N ASP A 103 -27.91 -44.53 -7.01
CA ASP A 103 -29.21 -44.21 -7.61
C ASP A 103 -29.83 -43.04 -6.84
N LEU A 104 -30.23 -41.97 -7.54
CA LEU A 104 -30.77 -40.77 -6.91
C LEU A 104 -32.18 -41.00 -6.34
N ALA A 105 -32.93 -41.99 -6.84
CA ALA A 105 -34.32 -42.24 -6.45
C ALA A 105 -34.46 -42.95 -5.09
N ASP A 106 -33.56 -43.88 -4.79
CA ASP A 106 -33.59 -44.70 -3.58
C ASP A 106 -32.32 -44.61 -2.72
N GLY A 107 -31.27 -43.93 -3.19
CA GLY A 107 -29.99 -43.77 -2.49
C GLY A 107 -29.13 -45.04 -2.50
N LYS A 108 -29.48 -46.05 -3.30
CA LYS A 108 -28.76 -47.33 -3.33
C LYS A 108 -27.42 -47.18 -4.04
N VAL A 109 -26.38 -47.77 -3.45
CA VAL A 109 -25.05 -47.88 -4.08
C VAL A 109 -25.12 -48.81 -5.28
N LEU A 110 -24.83 -48.26 -6.46
CA LEU A 110 -24.75 -48.99 -7.73
C LEU A 110 -23.33 -49.50 -7.99
N ALA A 111 -22.31 -48.70 -7.67
CA ALA A 111 -20.90 -49.09 -7.75
C ALA A 111 -20.04 -48.27 -6.79
N ALA A 112 -18.91 -48.82 -6.34
CA ALA A 112 -17.93 -48.11 -5.53
C ALA A 112 -16.49 -48.58 -5.84
N ARG A 113 -15.50 -47.68 -5.75
CA ARG A 113 -14.08 -47.97 -5.93
C ARG A 113 -13.23 -47.08 -5.01
N GLY A 114 -12.13 -47.61 -4.48
CA GLY A 114 -11.23 -46.91 -3.56
C GLY A 114 -11.70 -46.96 -2.11
N GLU A 115 -11.44 -45.90 -1.34
CA GLU A 115 -11.91 -45.76 0.05
C GLU A 115 -13.44 -45.73 0.11
N ARG A 116 -14.03 -46.47 1.06
CA ARG A 116 -15.49 -46.51 1.23
C ARG A 116 -15.99 -45.17 1.75
N ILE A 117 -16.84 -44.52 0.97
CA ILE A 117 -17.49 -43.26 1.35
C ILE A 117 -18.56 -43.55 2.41
N PRO A 118 -18.54 -42.90 3.59
CA PRO A 118 -19.65 -43.00 4.53
C PRO A 118 -20.86 -42.34 3.87
N LEU A 119 -22.00 -43.02 3.79
CA LEU A 119 -23.22 -42.48 3.15
C LEU A 119 -24.32 -42.15 4.17
N ALA A 120 -24.02 -42.28 5.46
CA ALA A 120 -24.99 -42.04 6.54
C ALA A 120 -25.50 -40.58 6.61
N TRP A 121 -24.88 -39.65 5.89
CA TRP A 121 -25.29 -38.24 5.76
C TRP A 121 -26.13 -37.96 4.50
N VAL A 122 -26.32 -38.96 3.63
CA VAL A 122 -27.02 -38.84 2.35
C VAL A 122 -28.48 -39.25 2.54
N ASP A 123 -29.32 -38.32 3.00
CA ASP A 123 -30.77 -38.50 3.09
C ASP A 123 -31.49 -38.09 1.79
N LYS A 124 -32.73 -38.58 1.56
CA LYS A 124 -33.52 -38.25 0.36
C LYS A 124 -33.77 -36.74 0.20
N ASP A 125 -34.00 -36.02 1.30
CA ASP A 125 -34.20 -34.57 1.29
C ASP A 125 -32.90 -33.82 0.92
N VAL A 126 -31.75 -34.43 1.22
CA VAL A 126 -30.42 -33.94 0.86
C VAL A 126 -30.13 -34.17 -0.62
N LEU A 127 -30.60 -35.27 -1.21
CA LEU A 127 -30.38 -35.64 -2.62
C LEU A 127 -31.28 -34.90 -3.62
N THR A 128 -32.38 -34.30 -3.17
CA THR A 128 -33.42 -33.73 -4.06
C THR A 128 -33.68 -32.23 -3.86
N GLY A 129 -33.06 -31.59 -2.86
CA GLY A 129 -33.19 -30.15 -2.60
C GLY A 129 -32.14 -29.27 -3.31
N ASP A 130 -32.30 -27.95 -3.19
CA ASP A 130 -31.45 -26.92 -3.84
C ASP A 130 -29.93 -27.02 -3.49
N LYS A 131 -29.57 -27.80 -2.45
CA LYS A 131 -28.19 -28.04 -1.99
C LYS A 131 -27.69 -29.47 -2.23
N ALA A 132 -28.33 -30.22 -3.12
CA ALA A 132 -27.99 -31.62 -3.38
C ALA A 132 -26.60 -31.81 -3.98
N LEU A 133 -26.14 -30.85 -4.79
CA LEU A 133 -24.86 -30.92 -5.50
C LEU A 133 -23.74 -30.11 -4.84
N THR A 134 -24.02 -29.42 -3.72
CA THR A 134 -22.98 -28.65 -3.04
C THR A 134 -21.99 -29.59 -2.33
N PRO A 135 -20.66 -29.44 -2.54
CA PRO A 135 -19.64 -30.20 -1.85
C PRO A 135 -19.73 -30.10 -0.33
N ARG A 136 -19.26 -31.13 0.38
CA ARG A 136 -19.38 -31.23 1.84
C ARG A 136 -18.14 -31.79 2.50
N MET A 137 -17.90 -31.34 3.73
CA MET A 137 -16.88 -31.89 4.60
C MET A 137 -17.46 -33.02 5.44
N VAL A 138 -16.85 -34.20 5.40
CA VAL A 138 -17.28 -35.37 6.17
C VAL A 138 -16.11 -35.89 6.98
N ARG A 139 -16.28 -35.97 8.30
CA ARG A 139 -15.29 -36.57 9.21
C ARG A 139 -15.49 -38.07 9.24
N LEU A 140 -14.42 -38.82 8.98
CA LEU A 140 -14.40 -40.27 9.07
C LEU A 140 -14.25 -40.71 10.53
N GLU A 141 -14.54 -41.98 10.81
CA GLU A 141 -14.31 -42.59 12.13
C GLU A 141 -12.83 -42.54 12.55
N THR A 142 -11.91 -42.48 11.58
CA THR A 142 -10.47 -42.31 11.80
C THR A 142 -10.09 -40.92 12.30
N GLY A 143 -11.01 -39.95 12.24
CA GLY A 143 -10.78 -38.55 12.57
C GLY A 143 -10.40 -37.68 11.37
N ASP A 144 -10.00 -38.29 10.25
CA ASP A 144 -9.70 -37.59 9.01
C ASP A 144 -10.93 -36.88 8.42
N VAL A 145 -10.71 -35.74 7.76
CA VAL A 145 -11.78 -35.03 7.05
C VAL A 145 -11.64 -35.23 5.55
N ARG A 146 -12.75 -35.61 4.91
CA ARG A 146 -12.86 -35.77 3.46
C ARG A 146 -13.76 -34.70 2.86
N LEU A 147 -13.34 -34.14 1.74
CA LEU A 147 -14.19 -33.33 0.86
C LEU A 147 -14.94 -34.27 -0.08
N MET A 148 -16.26 -34.29 0.05
CA MET A 148 -17.19 -34.97 -0.87
C MET A 148 -17.59 -34.01 -1.97
N THR A 149 -17.42 -34.44 -3.22
CA THR A 149 -17.86 -33.72 -4.41
C THR A 149 -18.87 -34.56 -5.16
N MET A 150 -19.91 -33.93 -5.69
CA MET A 150 -21.06 -34.61 -6.29
C MET A 150 -21.33 -34.11 -7.71
N ALA A 151 -21.69 -35.02 -8.63
CA ALA A 151 -22.12 -34.69 -9.99
C ALA A 151 -23.23 -35.65 -10.45
N VAL A 152 -24.11 -35.18 -11.34
CA VAL A 152 -25.23 -35.98 -11.85
C VAL A 152 -24.84 -36.74 -13.12
N LEU A 153 -25.18 -38.02 -13.16
CA LEU A 153 -25.04 -38.90 -14.31
C LEU A 153 -26.41 -39.32 -14.87
N GLU A 154 -26.51 -39.44 -16.18
CA GLU A 154 -27.67 -40.00 -16.87
C GLU A 154 -27.55 -41.52 -16.99
N GLY A 155 -28.44 -42.22 -16.30
CA GLY A 155 -28.54 -43.67 -16.31
C GLY A 155 -29.40 -44.22 -17.46
N LYS A 156 -29.45 -45.56 -17.55
CA LYS A 156 -30.29 -46.25 -18.54
C LYS A 156 -31.77 -45.88 -18.32
N GLN A 157 -32.49 -45.66 -19.41
CA GLN A 157 -33.93 -45.30 -19.40
C GLN A 157 -34.26 -43.97 -18.68
N GLY A 158 -33.29 -43.04 -18.56
CA GLY A 158 -33.52 -41.71 -17.98
C GLY A 158 -33.49 -41.66 -16.46
N ALA A 159 -33.06 -42.73 -15.78
CA ALA A 159 -32.81 -42.72 -14.34
C ALA A 159 -31.63 -41.79 -14.01
N GLN A 160 -31.76 -40.91 -13.02
CA GLN A 160 -30.65 -40.07 -12.58
C GLN A 160 -29.81 -40.80 -11.54
N GLN A 161 -28.49 -40.78 -11.73
CA GLN A 161 -27.50 -41.35 -10.82
C GLN A 161 -26.63 -40.24 -10.26
N LEU A 162 -26.14 -40.40 -9.03
CA LEU A 162 -25.22 -39.45 -8.40
C LEU A 162 -23.82 -40.05 -8.36
N LEU A 163 -22.86 -39.39 -9.01
CA LEU A 163 -21.44 -39.66 -8.87
C LEU A 163 -20.91 -38.87 -7.67
N VAL A 164 -20.40 -39.58 -6.67
CA VAL A 164 -19.75 -38.99 -5.50
C VAL A 164 -18.27 -39.34 -5.54
N ALA A 165 -17.42 -38.35 -5.41
CA ALA A 165 -15.98 -38.52 -5.29
C ALA A 165 -15.49 -37.97 -3.95
N SER A 166 -14.68 -38.76 -3.26
CA SER A 166 -14.06 -38.40 -1.99
C SER A 166 -12.58 -38.10 -2.16
N ASN A 167 -12.17 -37.01 -1.52
CA ASN A 167 -10.78 -36.61 -1.42
C ASN A 167 -10.41 -36.24 0.00
N SER A 168 -9.17 -36.50 0.40
CA SER A 168 -8.61 -35.90 1.60
C SER A 168 -8.55 -34.39 1.45
N LEU A 169 -9.09 -33.68 2.44
CA LEU A 169 -8.80 -32.26 2.61
C LEU A 169 -7.41 -32.16 3.23
N SER A 170 -6.44 -31.79 2.42
CA SER A 170 -5.10 -31.47 2.88
C SER A 170 -4.96 -29.96 3.00
N VAL A 171 -4.03 -29.52 3.84
CA VAL A 171 -3.47 -28.17 3.71
C VAL A 171 -2.94 -28.00 2.28
N PRO A 172 -3.02 -26.80 1.69
CA PRO A 172 -2.46 -26.54 0.37
C PRO A 172 -1.03 -27.10 0.25
N PRO A 173 -0.68 -27.77 -0.88
CA PRO A 173 0.67 -28.26 -1.13
C PRO A 173 1.57 -27.07 -1.48
N ILE A 174 1.83 -26.24 -0.49
CA ILE A 174 2.71 -25.09 -0.55
C ILE A 174 3.94 -25.39 0.31
N ASN A 175 5.10 -24.91 -0.12
CA ASN A 175 6.29 -25.00 0.71
C ASN A 175 6.10 -24.09 1.93
N LEU A 176 5.87 -24.69 3.09
CA LEU A 176 5.67 -23.96 4.35
C LEU A 176 7.00 -23.40 4.90
N GLY A 177 8.15 -23.90 4.41
CA GLY A 177 9.43 -23.66 5.04
C GLY A 177 9.56 -24.39 6.40
N PRO A 178 10.71 -24.26 7.07
CA PRO A 178 11.07 -25.12 8.21
C PRO A 178 10.38 -24.80 9.54
N PHE A 179 9.74 -23.64 9.71
CA PHE A 179 9.24 -23.17 11.02
C PHE A 179 7.77 -22.77 11.01
N ARG A 180 7.07 -23.01 9.91
CA ARG A 180 5.68 -22.60 9.75
C ARG A 180 4.77 -23.82 9.84
N SER A 181 3.65 -23.62 10.50
CA SER A 181 2.55 -24.60 10.49
C SER A 181 1.32 -23.94 9.92
N MET A 182 0.47 -24.71 9.27
CA MET A 182 -0.76 -24.21 8.67
C MET A 182 -1.92 -25.12 9.02
N ALA A 183 -3.11 -24.53 9.15
CA ALA A 183 -4.36 -25.23 9.40
C ALA A 183 -5.45 -24.76 8.43
N VAL A 184 -6.35 -25.68 8.09
CA VAL A 184 -7.63 -25.37 7.46
C VAL A 184 -8.71 -25.50 8.53
N VAL A 185 -9.48 -24.44 8.72
CA VAL A 185 -10.41 -24.26 9.82
C VAL A 185 -11.83 -24.09 9.26
N ALA A 186 -12.80 -24.77 9.84
CA ALA A 186 -14.21 -24.57 9.52
C ALA A 186 -14.76 -23.30 10.20
N ARG A 187 -15.92 -22.82 9.75
CA ARG A 187 -16.61 -21.66 10.34
C ARG A 187 -16.75 -21.73 11.88
N GLY A 188 -16.91 -22.92 12.46
CA GLY A 188 -17.03 -23.10 13.91
C GLY A 188 -15.71 -23.13 14.71
N GLY A 189 -14.55 -22.86 14.10
CA GLY A 189 -13.23 -22.97 14.73
C GLY A 189 -12.61 -24.37 14.67
N GLU A 190 -13.38 -25.37 14.21
CA GLU A 190 -12.92 -26.75 14.08
C GLU A 190 -11.78 -26.87 13.06
N ILE A 191 -10.64 -27.39 13.49
CA ILE A 191 -9.52 -27.69 12.62
C ILE A 191 -9.83 -28.96 11.81
N LEU A 192 -9.85 -28.82 10.49
CA LEU A 192 -10.14 -29.89 9.54
C LEU A 192 -8.87 -30.57 9.02
N ALA A 193 -7.78 -29.80 8.87
CA ALA A 193 -6.50 -30.30 8.41
C ALA A 193 -5.36 -29.44 8.98
N THR A 194 -4.19 -30.03 9.19
CA THR A 194 -2.97 -29.32 9.58
C THR A 194 -1.76 -29.82 8.80
N ALA A 195 -0.73 -28.98 8.70
CA ALA A 195 0.57 -29.32 8.11
C ALA A 195 1.68 -28.50 8.79
N GLY A 196 2.92 -28.95 8.63
CA GLY A 196 4.09 -28.32 9.25
C GLY A 196 4.31 -28.68 10.72
N PHE A 197 3.54 -29.64 11.25
CA PHE A 197 3.82 -30.29 12.55
C PHE A 197 4.55 -31.63 12.40
N GLU A 198 4.83 -32.08 11.17
CA GLU A 198 5.30 -33.45 10.89
C GLU A 198 6.78 -33.70 11.20
N GLN A 199 7.58 -32.65 11.47
CA GLN A 199 8.94 -32.82 12.02
C GLN A 199 8.93 -33.47 13.44
N SER A 200 7.74 -33.79 13.97
CA SER A 200 7.51 -34.36 15.30
C SER A 200 7.94 -35.81 15.49
N GLU A 201 8.10 -36.61 14.43
CA GLU A 201 8.48 -38.03 14.57
C GLU A 201 9.97 -38.22 14.93
N ALA A 202 10.76 -37.14 14.87
CA ALA A 202 12.19 -37.11 15.24
C ALA A 202 12.49 -36.25 16.49
N LEU A 203 11.49 -35.98 17.36
CA LEU A 203 11.69 -35.19 18.58
C LEU A 203 12.56 -35.96 19.57
N ASN A 204 13.84 -35.62 19.58
CA ASN A 204 14.86 -36.28 20.38
C ASN A 204 14.95 -35.69 21.79
N SER A 205 14.30 -34.56 22.05
CA SER A 205 14.34 -33.89 23.36
C SER A 205 12.96 -33.52 23.94
N ASP A 206 12.87 -33.50 25.27
CA ASP A 206 11.68 -33.03 26.00
C ASP A 206 11.37 -31.55 25.73
N ALA A 207 12.39 -30.76 25.35
CA ALA A 207 12.22 -29.35 25.01
C ALA A 207 11.44 -29.19 23.70
N GLU A 208 11.79 -29.95 22.66
CA GLU A 208 11.09 -29.89 21.37
C GLU A 208 9.64 -30.39 21.50
N ARG A 209 9.39 -31.42 22.34
CA ARG A 209 8.02 -31.89 22.64
C ARG A 209 7.17 -30.82 23.32
N LYS A 210 7.77 -30.05 24.24
CA LYS A 210 7.09 -28.91 24.89
C LYS A 210 6.82 -27.77 23.92
N GLU A 211 7.77 -27.47 23.02
CA GLU A 211 7.59 -26.47 21.97
C GLU A 211 6.46 -26.87 21.02
N LEU A 212 6.43 -28.13 20.55
CA LEU A 212 5.34 -28.65 19.73
C LEU A 212 3.98 -28.51 20.44
N THR A 213 3.90 -28.97 21.69
CA THR A 213 2.67 -28.88 22.49
C THR A 213 2.21 -27.43 22.63
N PHE A 214 3.15 -26.49 22.81
CA PHE A 214 2.85 -25.07 22.83
C PHE A 214 2.31 -24.60 21.48
N LEU A 215 2.96 -24.92 20.36
CA LEU A 215 2.54 -24.51 19.02
C LEU A 215 1.18 -25.08 18.64
N GLN A 216 0.89 -26.34 18.95
CA GLN A 216 -0.43 -26.95 18.73
C GLN A 216 -1.53 -26.24 19.53
N LYS A 217 -1.28 -25.92 20.81
CA LYS A 217 -2.23 -25.13 21.63
C LYS A 217 -2.44 -23.72 21.07
N GLN A 218 -1.38 -23.08 20.58
CA GLN A 218 -1.50 -21.79 19.92
C GLN A 218 -2.30 -21.89 18.62
N MET A 219 -2.07 -22.92 17.81
CA MET A 219 -2.81 -23.16 16.58
C MET A 219 -4.31 -23.30 16.85
N THR A 220 -4.72 -24.14 17.82
CA THR A 220 -6.14 -24.27 18.20
C THR A 220 -6.74 -22.93 18.59
N ARG A 221 -6.15 -22.23 19.56
CA ARG A 221 -6.69 -20.97 20.06
C ARG A 221 -6.78 -19.89 18.97
N LEU A 222 -5.75 -19.76 18.14
CA LEU A 222 -5.72 -18.76 17.07
C LEU A 222 -6.64 -19.14 15.92
N SER A 223 -6.90 -20.43 15.71
CA SER A 223 -7.88 -20.93 14.72
C SER A 223 -9.31 -20.60 15.14
N ASP A 224 -9.64 -20.82 16.41
CA ASP A 224 -10.95 -20.43 16.97
C ASP A 224 -11.20 -18.92 16.84
N GLN A 225 -10.18 -18.12 17.16
CA GLN A 225 -10.27 -16.66 17.00
C GLN A 225 -10.39 -16.23 15.54
N ALA A 226 -9.57 -16.80 14.65
CA ALA A 226 -9.61 -16.51 13.22
C ALA A 226 -10.97 -16.85 12.62
N ALA A 227 -11.57 -17.99 13.01
CA ALA A 227 -12.91 -18.37 12.56
C ALA A 227 -13.94 -17.28 12.91
N GLY A 228 -13.93 -16.78 14.16
CA GLY A 228 -14.81 -15.69 14.59
C GLY A 228 -14.58 -14.36 13.84
N GLU A 229 -13.33 -13.99 13.57
CA GLU A 229 -13.02 -12.78 12.78
C GLU A 229 -13.53 -12.91 11.33
N THR A 230 -13.43 -14.11 10.74
CA THR A 230 -13.85 -14.36 9.35
C THR A 230 -15.36 -14.48 9.13
N GLU A 231 -16.18 -14.49 10.19
CA GLU A 231 -17.65 -14.43 10.06
C GLU A 231 -18.17 -13.03 9.71
N GLN A 232 -17.32 -12.00 9.82
CA GLN A 232 -17.68 -10.63 9.47
C GLN A 232 -17.96 -10.49 7.97
N ASN A 233 -18.90 -9.61 7.59
CA ASN A 233 -19.18 -9.38 6.17
C ASN A 233 -17.95 -8.72 5.49
N PRO A 234 -17.41 -9.30 4.39
CA PRO A 234 -16.22 -8.80 3.71
C PRO A 234 -16.26 -7.32 3.33
N VAL A 235 -17.46 -6.80 3.03
CA VAL A 235 -17.68 -5.40 2.63
C VAL A 235 -17.68 -4.47 3.85
N SER A 236 -18.19 -4.92 5.00
CA SER A 236 -18.30 -4.10 6.22
C SER A 236 -17.06 -4.14 7.11
N ALA A 237 -16.21 -5.17 6.97
CA ALA A 237 -14.99 -5.33 7.74
C ALA A 237 -14.02 -4.13 7.57
N ARG A 238 -14.19 -3.30 6.53
CA ARG A 238 -13.36 -2.10 6.20
C ARG A 238 -11.85 -2.36 6.11
N GLU A 239 -11.44 -3.60 6.26
CA GLU A 239 -10.18 -4.20 5.86
C GLU A 239 -10.48 -5.37 4.90
N PRO A 240 -11.05 -5.14 3.70
CA PRO A 240 -10.84 -6.12 2.63
C PRO A 240 -9.32 -6.31 2.53
N GLY A 241 -8.85 -7.56 2.53
CA GLY A 241 -7.44 -7.91 2.65
C GLY A 241 -6.58 -6.95 1.85
N SER A 242 -5.67 -6.26 2.55
CA SER A 242 -5.03 -5.05 2.05
C SER A 242 -4.56 -5.24 0.60
N ARG A 243 -5.03 -4.38 -0.31
CA ARG A 243 -4.58 -4.35 -1.72
C ARG A 243 -5.07 -5.50 -2.63
N GLY A 244 -6.29 -5.99 -2.45
CA GLY A 244 -7.01 -6.71 -3.53
C GLY A 244 -7.33 -8.18 -3.27
N TYR A 245 -7.25 -8.66 -2.02
CA TYR A 245 -7.83 -9.95 -1.66
C TYR A 245 -9.36 -9.80 -1.41
N PRO A 246 -10.22 -10.61 -2.05
CA PRO A 246 -11.68 -10.46 -1.96
C PRO A 246 -12.29 -10.94 -0.63
N GLY A 247 -11.55 -11.70 0.19
CA GLY A 247 -12.04 -12.26 1.45
C GLY A 247 -11.61 -11.48 2.70
N VAL A 248 -12.09 -11.95 3.86
CA VAL A 248 -11.66 -11.44 5.17
C VAL A 248 -10.30 -12.05 5.51
N SER A 249 -9.35 -11.21 5.91
CA SER A 249 -7.99 -11.66 6.26
C SER A 249 -7.36 -10.71 7.26
N GLY A 250 -6.37 -11.19 8.00
CA GLY A 250 -5.70 -10.39 9.01
C GLY A 250 -4.61 -11.16 9.74
N THR A 251 -4.25 -10.65 10.91
CA THR A 251 -3.19 -11.23 11.75
C THR A 251 -3.63 -11.33 13.20
N LEU A 252 -3.09 -12.32 13.90
CA LEU A 252 -3.32 -12.56 15.31
C LEU A 252 -1.97 -12.81 16.01
N VAL A 253 -1.85 -12.31 17.23
CA VAL A 253 -0.66 -12.49 18.07
C VAL A 253 -1.00 -13.39 19.24
N GLY A 254 -0.25 -14.47 19.37
CA GLY A 254 -0.41 -15.51 20.37
C GLY A 254 0.47 -15.33 21.60
N GLY A 255 0.66 -16.43 22.33
CA GLY A 255 1.53 -16.47 23.50
C GLY A 255 3.02 -16.46 23.11
N GLY A 256 3.88 -16.27 24.11
CA GLY A 256 5.32 -16.37 23.96
C GLY A 256 5.88 -17.70 24.50
N TYR A 257 6.92 -18.23 23.86
CA TYR A 257 7.71 -19.37 24.31
C TYR A 257 9.16 -19.22 23.85
N ASN A 258 10.14 -19.43 24.74
CA ASN A 258 11.58 -19.34 24.44
C ASN A 258 12.00 -18.05 23.68
N GLY A 259 11.45 -16.90 24.07
CA GLY A 259 11.75 -15.61 23.42
C GLY A 259 11.18 -15.46 22.00
N ARG A 260 10.27 -16.35 21.59
CA ARG A 260 9.48 -16.24 20.36
C ARG A 260 8.02 -16.01 20.70
N VAL A 261 7.31 -15.28 19.85
CA VAL A 261 5.87 -15.06 19.97
C VAL A 261 5.18 -15.74 18.80
N ALA A 262 4.20 -16.58 19.11
CA ALA A 262 3.34 -17.20 18.11
C ALA A 262 2.60 -16.11 17.34
N THR A 263 2.80 -16.03 16.03
CA THR A 263 2.14 -15.06 15.17
C THR A 263 1.37 -15.82 14.11
N ALA A 264 0.08 -15.53 13.94
CA ALA A 264 -0.74 -16.16 12.91
C ALA A 264 -1.23 -15.14 11.89
N GLY A 265 -1.18 -15.48 10.62
CA GLY A 265 -2.00 -14.86 9.58
C GLY A 265 -3.24 -15.71 9.34
N TYR A 266 -4.37 -15.10 8.99
CA TYR A 266 -5.58 -15.81 8.61
C TYR A 266 -6.22 -15.22 7.36
N ALA A 267 -6.90 -16.05 6.57
CA ALA A 267 -7.69 -15.63 5.43
C ALA A 267 -8.85 -16.60 5.16
N SER A 268 -10.07 -16.06 4.99
CA SER A 268 -11.25 -16.83 4.59
C SER A 268 -11.19 -17.17 3.11
N LEU A 269 -11.68 -18.33 2.68
CA LEU A 269 -11.83 -18.63 1.26
C LEU A 269 -12.90 -17.72 0.66
N ALA A 270 -12.53 -16.97 -0.39
CA ALA A 270 -13.42 -16.03 -1.06
C ALA A 270 -13.37 -16.19 -2.57
N ALA A 271 -14.50 -15.96 -3.24
CA ALA A 271 -14.59 -15.99 -4.69
C ALA A 271 -13.61 -14.97 -5.31
N SER A 272 -13.06 -15.29 -6.49
CA SER A 272 -12.14 -14.38 -7.19
C SER A 272 -12.79 -13.06 -7.59
N ASP A 273 -14.09 -13.08 -7.86
CA ASP A 273 -14.92 -11.89 -8.03
C ASP A 273 -16.08 -11.96 -7.00
N PRO A 274 -16.21 -10.98 -6.10
CA PRO A 274 -17.32 -10.91 -5.15
C PRO A 274 -18.69 -10.79 -5.82
N GLU A 275 -18.76 -10.26 -7.04
CA GLU A 275 -20.02 -10.06 -7.78
C GLU A 275 -20.46 -11.32 -8.55
N ASP A 276 -19.53 -12.16 -9.02
CA ASP A 276 -19.86 -13.36 -9.80
C ASP A 276 -20.41 -14.50 -8.95
N GLY A 277 -20.08 -14.60 -7.65
CA GLY A 277 -20.70 -15.57 -6.72
C GLY A 277 -20.52 -17.07 -7.03
N GLU A 278 -19.82 -17.44 -8.12
CA GLU A 278 -19.77 -18.81 -8.65
C GLU A 278 -18.79 -19.77 -7.93
N SER A 279 -17.96 -19.31 -6.99
CA SER A 279 -16.97 -20.20 -6.34
C SER A 279 -17.62 -21.10 -5.28
N VAL A 280 -17.70 -22.38 -5.60
CA VAL A 280 -18.20 -23.44 -4.71
C VAL A 280 -17.34 -23.53 -3.44
N ALA A 281 -16.01 -23.40 -3.57
CA ALA A 281 -15.09 -23.44 -2.44
C ALA A 281 -15.30 -22.28 -1.44
N ALA A 282 -15.66 -21.08 -1.93
CA ALA A 282 -15.97 -19.94 -1.06
C ALA A 282 -17.23 -20.18 -0.20
N GLY A 283 -18.20 -20.96 -0.73
CA GLY A 283 -19.42 -21.34 -0.02
C GLY A 283 -19.20 -22.29 1.17
N LEU A 284 -18.03 -22.94 1.27
CA LEU A 284 -17.73 -23.89 2.35
C LEU A 284 -17.41 -23.22 3.69
N GLY A 285 -17.17 -21.91 3.71
CA GLY A 285 -16.87 -21.18 4.95
C GLY A 285 -15.57 -21.64 5.63
N LEU A 286 -14.55 -21.95 4.82
CA LEU A 286 -13.23 -22.38 5.31
C LEU A 286 -12.31 -21.17 5.49
N THR A 287 -11.43 -21.26 6.49
CA THR A 287 -10.39 -20.27 6.80
C THR A 287 -9.04 -20.95 6.86
N VAL A 288 -8.04 -20.37 6.19
CA VAL A 288 -6.65 -20.81 6.28
C VAL A 288 -5.96 -20.00 7.37
N VAL A 289 -5.27 -20.69 8.27
CA VAL A 289 -4.49 -20.09 9.36
C VAL A 289 -3.04 -20.53 9.24
N SER A 290 -2.13 -19.58 9.13
CA SER A 290 -0.68 -19.82 9.04
C SER A 290 0.00 -19.32 10.31
N LEU A 291 0.58 -20.23 11.10
CA LEU A 291 1.30 -19.96 12.33
C LEU A 291 2.82 -19.91 12.09
N LEU A 292 3.46 -18.86 12.58
CA LEU A 292 4.91 -18.69 12.60
C LEU A 292 5.37 -18.17 13.98
N PRO A 293 6.27 -18.86 14.69
CA PRO A 293 6.90 -18.33 15.90
C PRO A 293 7.98 -17.31 15.52
N VAL A 294 7.77 -16.04 15.84
CA VAL A 294 8.69 -14.94 15.50
C VAL A 294 9.54 -14.58 16.71
N VAL A 295 10.84 -14.40 16.52
CA VAL A 295 11.73 -13.92 17.60
C VAL A 295 11.24 -12.56 18.08
N GLN A 296 11.00 -12.46 19.38
CA GLN A 296 10.62 -11.22 20.02
C GLN A 296 11.74 -10.20 19.81
N GLN A 297 11.42 -9.04 19.22
CA GLN A 297 12.36 -7.93 19.29
C GLN A 297 12.42 -7.51 20.74
N GLN A 298 13.61 -7.66 21.36
CA GLN A 298 13.84 -7.07 22.66
C GLN A 298 13.66 -5.57 22.50
N THR A 299 12.60 -5.03 23.10
CA THR A 299 12.54 -3.62 23.45
C THR A 299 13.70 -3.38 24.39
N PHE A 300 14.88 -3.09 23.86
CA PHE A 300 15.87 -2.36 24.61
C PHE A 300 15.11 -1.12 25.08
N THR A 301 14.91 -1.03 26.40
CA THR A 301 14.54 0.20 27.09
C THR A 301 15.70 1.15 26.86
N ASP A 302 15.74 1.71 25.66
CA ASP A 302 16.78 2.62 25.25
C ASP A 302 16.37 3.96 25.86
N ASP A 303 16.65 4.13 27.15
CA ASP A 303 16.48 5.39 27.89
C ASP A 303 17.13 6.55 27.11
N SER A 304 18.20 6.24 26.36
CA SER A 304 18.86 7.15 25.42
C SER A 304 17.92 7.69 24.32
N ARG A 305 16.95 6.89 23.86
CA ARG A 305 16.00 7.22 22.79
C ARG A 305 14.76 7.95 23.29
N GLN A 306 14.29 7.64 24.50
CA GLN A 306 13.21 8.41 25.13
C GLN A 306 13.62 9.87 25.35
N LEU A 307 14.87 10.08 25.74
CA LEU A 307 15.44 11.42 25.87
C LEU A 307 15.52 12.13 24.52
N PHE A 308 15.74 11.42 23.41
CA PHE A 308 15.90 12.04 22.10
C PHE A 308 14.65 12.78 21.60
N GLY A 309 13.48 12.14 21.64
CA GLY A 309 12.21 12.78 21.22
C GLY A 309 11.84 13.98 22.10
N LEU A 310 12.13 13.90 23.40
CA LEU A 310 11.93 15.00 24.36
C LEU A 310 12.93 16.14 24.15
N LEU A 311 14.21 15.84 23.91
CA LEU A 311 15.23 16.83 23.58
C LEU A 311 14.90 17.55 22.28
N ALA A 312 14.42 16.81 21.28
CA ALA A 312 13.98 17.35 20.01
C ALA A 312 12.79 18.32 20.17
N ALA A 313 11.74 17.89 20.87
CA ALA A 313 10.61 18.75 21.18
C ALA A 313 11.03 19.98 22.03
N GLY A 314 11.92 19.80 23.00
CA GLY A 314 12.46 20.87 23.84
C GLY A 314 13.24 21.90 23.03
N ALA A 315 14.07 21.48 22.08
CA ALA A 315 14.79 22.36 21.17
C ALA A 315 13.83 23.19 20.30
N LEU A 316 12.75 22.59 19.79
CA LEU A 316 11.71 23.31 19.05
C LEU A 316 11.01 24.37 19.92
N VAL A 317 10.64 24.02 21.16
CA VAL A 317 10.03 24.99 22.09
C VAL A 317 10.99 26.15 22.36
N LEU A 318 12.27 25.87 22.59
CA LEU A 318 13.27 26.91 22.84
C LEU A 318 13.45 27.85 21.63
N LEU A 319 13.62 27.29 20.43
CA LEU A 319 13.71 28.07 19.18
C LEU A 319 12.43 28.87 18.91
N GLY A 320 11.28 28.26 19.19
CA GLY A 320 9.97 28.89 19.05
C GLY A 320 9.74 30.06 20.01
N LEU A 321 10.12 29.91 21.28
CA LEU A 321 10.08 30.99 22.27
C LEU A 321 11.03 32.13 21.87
N LEU A 322 12.20 31.81 21.31
CA LEU A 322 13.14 32.80 20.82
C LEU A 322 12.57 33.55 19.61
N ALA A 323 11.94 32.85 18.67
CA ALA A 323 11.22 33.43 17.54
C ALA A 323 10.09 34.37 17.99
N VAL A 324 9.28 33.97 18.98
CA VAL A 324 8.21 34.78 19.56
C VAL A 324 8.78 36.01 20.28
N ALA A 325 9.86 35.85 21.05
CA ALA A 325 10.53 36.95 21.72
C ALA A 325 11.07 37.99 20.73
N VAL A 326 11.65 37.55 19.61
CA VAL A 326 12.10 38.43 18.51
C VAL A 326 10.92 39.23 17.97
N LEU A 327 9.79 38.60 17.63
CA LEU A 327 8.60 39.29 17.12
C LEU A 327 8.00 40.28 18.14
N TRP A 328 7.97 39.86 19.40
CA TRP A 328 7.44 40.69 20.49
C TRP A 328 8.29 41.94 20.73
N MET A 329 9.62 41.79 20.78
CA MET A 329 10.55 42.89 21.01
C MET A 329 10.68 43.82 19.81
N THR A 330 10.69 43.29 18.58
CA THR A 330 10.99 44.08 17.38
C THR A 330 9.76 44.64 16.67
N VAL A 331 8.58 44.05 16.87
CA VAL A 331 7.35 44.46 16.18
C VAL A 331 6.26 44.90 17.16
N GLN A 332 5.87 44.05 18.12
CA GLN A 332 4.72 44.34 18.98
C GLN A 332 4.95 45.48 19.98
N ARG A 333 6.04 45.44 20.76
CA ARG A 333 6.39 46.49 21.72
C ARG A 333 6.50 47.88 21.08
N PRO A 334 7.28 48.08 19.99
CA PRO A 334 7.41 49.40 19.39
C PRO A 334 6.10 49.91 18.77
N LEU A 335 5.28 49.03 18.19
CA LEU A 335 3.94 49.40 17.71
C LEU A 335 3.04 49.94 18.83
N LEU A 336 3.00 49.26 19.97
CA LEU A 336 2.21 49.69 21.12
C LEU A 336 2.72 51.02 21.67
N GLY A 337 4.05 51.21 21.73
CA GLY A 337 4.65 52.49 22.09
C GLY A 337 4.22 53.62 21.15
N LEU A 338 4.32 53.42 19.84
CA LEU A 338 3.90 54.40 18.83
C LEU A 338 2.40 54.71 18.88
N PHE A 339 1.56 53.72 19.18
CA PHE A 339 0.13 53.94 19.37
C PHE A 339 -0.14 54.86 20.58
N LEU A 340 0.52 54.63 21.71
CA LEU A 340 0.36 55.48 22.89
C LEU A 340 0.87 56.90 22.63
N GLU A 341 2.02 57.03 21.96
CA GLU A 341 2.64 58.31 21.60
C GLU A 341 1.80 59.12 20.60
N SER A 342 1.32 58.49 19.53
CA SER A 342 0.44 59.14 18.54
C SER A 342 -0.88 59.59 19.15
N ARG A 343 -1.47 58.80 20.07
CA ARG A 343 -2.70 59.17 20.78
C ARG A 343 -2.47 60.28 21.82
N ARG A 344 -1.25 60.41 22.37
CA ARG A 344 -0.85 61.51 23.25
C ARG A 344 -0.78 62.81 22.45
N LEU A 345 -0.07 62.78 21.32
CA LEU A 345 0.06 63.91 20.39
C LEU A 345 -1.29 64.39 19.86
N ALA A 346 -2.15 63.47 19.42
CA ALA A 346 -3.49 63.81 18.94
C ALA A 346 -4.38 64.47 20.02
N ARG A 347 -4.09 64.25 21.31
CA ARG A 347 -4.78 64.89 22.44
C ARG A 347 -4.17 66.25 22.83
N GLY A 348 -3.10 66.69 22.16
CA GLY A 348 -2.50 68.01 22.37
C GLY A 348 -1.40 68.06 23.44
N ASP A 349 -0.92 66.92 23.97
CA ASP A 349 0.20 66.91 24.90
C ASP A 349 1.54 66.94 24.14
N LEU A 350 2.19 68.10 24.19
CA LEU A 350 3.44 68.42 23.49
C LEU A 350 4.65 68.54 24.44
N ILE A 351 4.46 68.36 25.75
CA ILE A 351 5.44 68.74 26.78
C ILE A 351 6.66 67.82 26.75
N ARG A 352 6.48 66.55 26.42
CA ARG A 352 7.55 65.53 26.42
C ARG A 352 7.91 65.11 24.97
N PRO A 353 9.19 64.80 24.69
CA PRO A 353 9.59 64.24 23.40
C PRO A 353 8.91 62.89 23.14
N VAL A 354 8.73 62.54 21.87
CA VAL A 354 8.23 61.24 21.43
C VAL A 354 9.32 60.19 21.63
N THR A 355 8.97 59.08 22.26
CA THR A 355 9.89 57.94 22.38
C THR A 355 10.12 57.32 21.00
N VAL A 356 11.27 57.57 20.37
CA VAL A 356 11.58 57.05 19.03
C VAL A 356 12.16 55.64 19.12
N PRO A 357 11.54 54.63 18.49
CA PRO A 357 12.12 53.29 18.39
C PRO A 357 13.45 53.31 17.65
N ARG A 358 14.35 52.37 17.98
CA ARG A 358 15.74 52.42 17.48
C ARG A 358 15.91 51.95 16.02
N TRP A 359 15.01 51.13 15.47
CA TRP A 359 15.18 50.43 14.18
C TRP A 359 13.88 50.39 13.33
N GLY A 360 14.03 50.26 12.00
CA GLY A 360 12.97 49.87 11.07
C GLY A 360 11.87 50.92 10.81
N GLU A 361 10.71 50.44 10.33
CA GLU A 361 9.55 51.30 10.00
C GLU A 361 8.98 52.02 11.23
N ALA A 362 9.10 51.41 12.42
CA ALA A 362 8.69 52.02 13.67
C ALA A 362 9.56 53.24 14.05
N ALA A 363 10.88 53.18 13.81
CA ALA A 363 11.77 54.32 14.01
C ALA A 363 11.42 55.49 13.07
N ARG A 364 11.09 55.17 11.81
CA ARG A 364 10.65 56.16 10.81
C ARG A 364 9.39 56.88 11.24
N ILE A 365 8.37 56.13 11.70
CA ILE A 365 7.12 56.70 12.22
C ILE A 365 7.40 57.55 13.46
N GLY A 366 8.20 57.07 14.42
CA GLY A 366 8.52 57.82 15.64
C GLY A 366 9.27 59.13 15.37
N ALA A 367 10.23 59.11 14.44
CA ALA A 367 10.96 60.31 14.03
C ALA A 367 10.04 61.31 13.31
N ALA A 368 9.11 60.84 12.48
CA ALA A 368 8.10 61.69 11.85
C ALA A 368 7.15 62.32 12.88
N LEU A 369 6.68 61.55 13.87
CA LEU A 369 5.85 62.06 14.97
C LEU A 369 6.57 63.11 15.82
N GLU A 370 7.87 62.96 16.05
CA GLU A 370 8.67 63.96 16.78
C GLU A 370 8.81 65.27 16.00
N ARG A 371 9.00 65.21 14.67
CA ARG A 371 8.98 66.41 13.82
C ARG A 371 7.61 67.11 13.86
N ILE A 372 6.53 66.32 13.82
CA ILE A 372 5.16 66.85 13.91
C ILE A 372 4.91 67.49 15.28
N ARG A 373 5.42 66.91 16.39
CA ARG A 373 5.38 67.53 17.72
C ARG A 373 6.01 68.93 17.71
N GLY A 374 7.19 69.07 17.11
CA GLY A 374 7.89 70.35 16.97
C GLY A 374 7.07 71.39 16.20
N GLN A 375 6.44 70.98 15.09
CA GLN A 375 5.56 71.84 14.30
C GLN A 375 4.30 72.26 15.07
N LEU A 376 3.68 71.35 15.83
CA LEU A 376 2.58 71.65 16.74
C LEU A 376 3.03 72.50 17.96
N GLY A 377 4.31 72.48 18.32
CA GLY A 377 4.89 73.37 19.34
C GLY A 377 5.12 74.81 18.88
N GLY A 378 4.93 75.10 17.59
CA GLY A 378 5.12 76.44 17.02
C GLY A 378 6.52 76.73 16.48
N ALA A 379 7.38 75.72 16.33
CA ALA A 379 8.63 75.87 15.60
C ALA A 379 8.31 76.17 14.12
N GLN A 380 8.65 77.38 13.65
CA GLN A 380 8.41 77.81 12.28
C GLN A 380 9.34 77.06 11.32
N ALA A 381 8.78 76.47 10.27
CA ALA A 381 9.53 75.88 9.18
C ALA A 381 10.05 76.98 8.24
N SER A 382 11.03 77.78 8.67
CA SER A 382 11.76 78.70 7.79
C SER A 382 13.03 79.20 8.47
N ASP A 383 14.12 78.45 8.28
CA ASP A 383 15.38 78.90 7.64
C ASP A 383 16.55 78.01 8.08
N GLY A 384 17.19 77.38 7.09
CA GLY A 384 18.55 76.84 7.22
C GLY A 384 18.73 75.45 7.86
N SER A 385 18.32 74.39 7.16
CA SER A 385 19.18 73.19 7.00
C SER A 385 18.55 72.17 6.05
N ALA A 386 18.72 72.42 4.75
CA ALA A 386 18.63 71.38 3.71
C ALA A 386 19.78 70.34 3.80
N GLY A 387 20.29 70.04 5.00
CA GLY A 387 21.57 69.35 5.15
C GLY A 387 21.81 68.79 6.55
N ALA A 388 21.03 67.81 6.96
CA ALA A 388 21.49 66.78 7.89
C ALA A 388 20.63 65.53 7.70
N ARG A 389 20.85 64.80 6.59
CA ARG A 389 20.51 63.37 6.55
C ARG A 389 21.26 62.73 7.71
N PRO A 390 20.62 62.16 8.75
CA PRO A 390 21.36 61.40 9.74
C PRO A 390 22.15 60.29 9.02
N PRO A 391 23.41 60.04 9.40
CA PRO A 391 24.29 59.13 8.68
C PRO A 391 23.66 57.75 8.61
N GLY A 392 23.78 57.12 7.44
CA GLY A 392 23.16 55.85 7.09
C GLY A 392 23.42 54.77 8.14
N ARG A 393 22.46 54.57 9.04
CA ARG A 393 22.41 53.39 9.91
C ARG A 393 21.53 52.35 9.24
N PHE A 394 22.07 51.14 9.15
CA PHE A 394 21.59 49.96 8.45
C PHE A 394 20.07 49.92 8.17
N ARG A 395 19.72 49.90 6.87
CA ARG A 395 18.36 49.80 6.31
C ARG A 395 17.76 48.39 6.47
N GLY A 396 17.79 47.84 7.67
CA GLY A 396 17.01 46.65 8.00
C GLY A 396 15.53 47.02 8.15
N GLY A 397 14.77 47.00 7.06
CA GLY A 397 13.30 47.17 7.12
C GLY A 397 12.63 46.05 7.93
N ALA A 398 11.33 46.17 8.19
CA ALA A 398 10.54 45.18 8.95
C ALA A 398 10.55 43.72 8.39
N ARG A 399 11.23 43.48 7.26
CA ARG A 399 11.55 42.16 6.71
C ARG A 399 12.68 41.44 7.46
N GLY A 400 13.63 42.17 8.05
CA GLY A 400 14.76 41.59 8.80
C GLY A 400 14.33 40.70 9.98
N PRO A 401 13.45 41.15 10.90
CA PRO A 401 12.99 40.30 11.99
C PRO A 401 12.18 39.10 11.49
N LEU A 402 11.35 39.25 10.44
CA LEU A 402 10.66 38.10 9.83
C LEU A 402 11.62 37.07 9.25
N ALA A 403 12.68 37.51 8.57
CA ALA A 403 13.71 36.62 8.02
C ALA A 403 14.48 35.91 9.14
N LEU A 404 14.82 36.60 10.22
CA LEU A 404 15.46 36.00 11.39
C LEU A 404 14.55 34.95 12.05
N THR A 405 13.25 35.27 12.22
CA THR A 405 12.26 34.32 12.72
C THR A 405 12.14 33.10 11.80
N ALA A 406 12.14 33.29 10.48
CA ALA A 406 12.13 32.18 9.53
C ALA A 406 13.38 31.30 9.68
N VAL A 407 14.58 31.90 9.77
CA VAL A 407 15.84 31.17 9.96
C VAL A 407 15.84 30.36 11.25
N LEU A 408 15.36 30.93 12.37
CA LEU A 408 15.29 30.23 13.65
C LEU A 408 14.38 29.00 13.60
N LEU A 409 13.24 29.10 12.92
CA LEU A 409 12.30 27.97 12.79
C LEU A 409 12.78 26.94 11.77
N LEU A 410 13.42 27.38 10.67
CA LEU A 410 14.03 26.49 9.68
C LEU A 410 15.24 25.73 10.24
N LEU A 411 15.96 26.30 11.20
CA LEU A 411 17.07 25.64 11.89
C LEU A 411 16.63 24.35 12.59
N TRP A 412 15.35 24.25 12.96
CA TRP A 412 14.75 23.00 13.44
C TRP A 412 14.22 22.14 12.29
N CYS A 413 13.41 22.73 11.40
CA CYS A 413 12.67 21.96 10.40
C CYS A 413 13.59 21.25 9.40
N VAL A 414 14.66 21.91 8.95
CA VAL A 414 15.53 21.39 7.89
C VAL A 414 16.36 20.19 8.39
N PRO A 415 17.07 20.25 9.54
CA PRO A 415 17.81 19.09 10.05
C PRO A 415 16.89 17.91 10.40
N VAL A 416 15.71 18.16 10.98
CA VAL A 416 14.73 17.11 11.29
C VAL A 416 14.23 16.44 10.01
N GLY A 417 13.94 17.22 8.98
CA GLY A 417 13.42 16.73 7.71
C GLY A 417 14.43 16.07 6.78
N LEU A 418 15.74 16.28 6.98
CA LEU A 418 16.79 15.80 6.05
C LEU A 418 17.86 14.91 6.68
N LEU A 419 18.15 15.04 7.98
CA LEU A 419 19.27 14.36 8.62
C LEU A 419 18.82 13.33 9.67
N LEU A 420 17.67 13.55 10.28
CA LEU A 420 17.17 12.68 11.34
C LEU A 420 16.44 11.45 10.78
N ASN A 421 16.69 10.31 11.43
CA ASN A 421 16.11 9.00 11.12
C ASN A 421 16.19 8.60 9.64
N ARG A 422 17.22 9.06 8.90
CA ARG A 422 17.43 8.63 7.52
C ARG A 422 17.70 7.14 7.48
N THR A 423 16.95 6.44 6.63
CA THR A 423 17.21 5.04 6.33
C THR A 423 18.28 4.93 5.26
N ASP A 424 19.34 4.23 5.60
CA ASP A 424 20.42 3.91 4.67
C ASP A 424 20.47 2.39 4.42
N GLY A 425 21.46 1.96 3.63
CA GLY A 425 21.75 0.56 3.38
C GLY A 425 22.08 -0.28 4.63
N THR A 426 22.04 0.28 5.84
CA THR A 426 22.28 -0.41 7.12
C THR A 426 21.00 -0.83 7.85
N VAL A 427 19.81 -0.47 7.34
CA VAL A 427 18.53 -0.85 7.98
C VAL A 427 18.45 -2.36 8.20
N SER A 428 18.11 -2.76 9.42
CA SER A 428 17.89 -4.17 9.78
C SER A 428 16.54 -4.63 9.22
N ILE A 429 16.59 -5.66 8.38
CA ILE A 429 15.40 -6.32 7.85
C ILE A 429 15.23 -7.64 8.58
N PRO A 430 14.07 -7.92 9.20
CA PRO A 430 13.83 -9.21 9.83
C PRO A 430 14.07 -10.34 8.83
N ALA A 431 14.87 -11.35 9.20
CA ALA A 431 15.19 -12.48 8.33
C ALA A 431 13.94 -13.21 7.81
N VAL A 432 12.87 -13.21 8.61
CA VAL A 432 11.54 -13.72 8.23
C VAL A 432 11.02 -13.07 6.94
N MET A 433 11.33 -11.80 6.65
CA MET A 433 10.89 -11.14 5.42
C MET A 433 11.59 -11.68 4.18
N VAL A 434 12.85 -12.07 4.30
CA VAL A 434 13.59 -12.68 3.19
C VAL A 434 13.06 -14.09 2.94
N ASN A 435 12.82 -14.86 4.01
CA ASN A 435 12.26 -16.20 3.91
C ASN A 435 10.83 -16.17 3.35
N ASP A 436 9.98 -15.26 3.83
CA ASP A 436 8.60 -15.13 3.33
C ASP A 436 8.58 -14.68 1.87
N GLN A 437 9.46 -13.75 1.46
CA GLN A 437 9.60 -13.39 0.05
C GLN A 437 9.97 -14.62 -0.79
N ARG A 438 10.93 -15.43 -0.32
CA ARG A 438 11.38 -16.65 -1.00
C ARG A 438 10.27 -17.68 -1.13
N ASP A 439 9.64 -18.06 -0.03
CA ASP A 439 8.64 -19.13 0.01
C ASP A 439 7.37 -18.73 -0.78
N ARG A 440 6.98 -17.45 -0.73
CA ARG A 440 5.86 -16.93 -1.54
C ARG A 440 6.20 -16.81 -3.03
N THR A 441 7.47 -16.57 -3.38
CA THR A 441 7.92 -16.59 -4.79
C THR A 441 7.89 -17.99 -5.36
N ASP A 442 8.28 -18.98 -4.56
CA ASP A 442 8.16 -20.40 -4.90
C ASP A 442 6.70 -20.80 -5.15
N LEU A 443 5.78 -20.35 -4.30
CA LEU A 443 4.35 -20.57 -4.52
C LEU A 443 3.84 -19.98 -5.85
N VAL A 444 4.29 -18.77 -6.21
CA VAL A 444 3.93 -18.14 -7.49
C VAL A 444 4.54 -18.92 -8.66
N ALA A 445 5.79 -19.39 -8.53
CA ALA A 445 6.45 -20.21 -9.54
C ALA A 445 5.71 -21.52 -9.78
N ASP A 446 5.36 -22.23 -8.71
CA ASP A 446 4.63 -23.48 -8.80
C ASP A 446 3.23 -23.27 -9.40
N ARG A 447 2.52 -22.20 -9.03
CA ARG A 447 1.22 -21.85 -9.65
C ARG A 447 1.36 -21.59 -11.15
N ALA A 448 2.35 -20.79 -11.56
CA ALA A 448 2.57 -20.48 -12.97
C ALA A 448 2.93 -21.74 -13.77
N ARG A 449 3.80 -22.60 -13.22
CA ARG A 449 4.15 -23.90 -13.79
C ARG A 449 2.93 -24.80 -13.95
N ARG A 450 2.12 -24.97 -12.90
CA ARG A 450 0.89 -25.78 -12.95
C ARG A 450 -0.08 -25.26 -14.01
N ALA A 451 -0.30 -23.95 -14.08
CA ALA A 451 -1.19 -23.34 -15.08
C ALA A 451 -0.73 -23.59 -16.53
N LEU A 452 0.59 -23.64 -16.78
CA LEU A 452 1.16 -24.00 -18.09
C LEU A 452 1.04 -25.49 -18.40
N ASN A 453 1.29 -26.36 -17.40
CA ASN A 453 1.08 -27.80 -17.56
C ASN A 453 -0.40 -28.12 -17.83
N GLU A 454 -1.31 -27.43 -17.15
CA GLU A 454 -2.76 -27.53 -17.37
C GLU A 454 -3.14 -27.04 -18.77
N ALA A 455 -2.57 -25.93 -19.24
CA ALA A 455 -2.75 -25.50 -20.62
C ALA A 455 -2.33 -26.61 -21.61
N GLN A 456 -1.16 -27.21 -21.42
CA GLN A 456 -0.76 -28.32 -22.28
C GLN A 456 -1.71 -29.52 -22.20
N ALA A 457 -2.22 -29.85 -21.01
CA ALA A 457 -3.18 -30.94 -20.82
C ALA A 457 -4.54 -30.65 -21.51
N ASP A 458 -5.04 -29.41 -21.46
CA ASP A 458 -6.24 -28.97 -22.17
C ASP A 458 -6.10 -29.21 -23.69
N LEU A 459 -4.91 -28.90 -24.25
CA LEU A 459 -4.63 -29.16 -25.66
C LEU A 459 -4.56 -30.66 -25.97
N VAL A 460 -3.99 -31.48 -25.09
CA VAL A 460 -3.98 -32.95 -25.28
C VAL A 460 -5.39 -33.54 -25.22
N SER A 461 -6.26 -33.02 -24.37
CA SER A 461 -7.66 -33.43 -24.31
C SER A 461 -8.40 -33.02 -25.58
N THR A 462 -8.25 -31.75 -25.98
CA THR A 462 -8.87 -31.19 -27.19
C THR A 462 -8.39 -31.90 -28.45
N SER A 463 -7.10 -32.26 -28.54
CA SER A 463 -6.53 -32.91 -29.74
C SER A 463 -7.15 -34.28 -30.03
N ARG A 464 -7.69 -34.96 -29.01
CA ARG A 464 -8.39 -36.25 -29.15
C ARG A 464 -9.81 -36.12 -29.71
N LEU A 465 -10.38 -34.91 -29.68
CA LEU A 465 -11.72 -34.63 -30.19
C LEU A 465 -11.70 -34.14 -31.65
N LEU A 466 -10.52 -33.92 -32.23
CA LEU A 466 -10.38 -33.38 -33.57
C LEU A 466 -10.60 -34.46 -34.62
N ASP A 467 -11.45 -34.16 -35.60
CA ASP A 467 -11.54 -34.89 -36.85
C ASP A 467 -10.88 -34.08 -37.95
N VAL A 468 -9.58 -34.31 -38.17
CA VAL A 468 -8.77 -33.56 -39.13
C VAL A 468 -9.15 -33.82 -40.60
N ASP A 469 -10.00 -34.80 -40.90
CA ASP A 469 -10.59 -34.98 -42.24
C ASP A 469 -11.79 -34.06 -42.47
N ASP A 470 -12.35 -33.46 -41.41
CA ASP A 470 -13.39 -32.44 -41.45
C ASP A 470 -12.86 -31.10 -40.88
N PRO A 471 -12.31 -30.21 -41.72
CA PRO A 471 -11.83 -28.90 -41.29
C PRO A 471 -12.91 -28.04 -40.63
N ALA A 472 -14.17 -28.13 -41.08
CA ALA A 472 -15.26 -27.31 -40.54
C ALA A 472 -15.71 -27.80 -39.15
N GLY A 473 -15.79 -29.12 -38.98
CA GLY A 473 -15.99 -29.77 -37.68
C GLY A 473 -14.87 -29.42 -36.70
N THR A 474 -13.61 -29.54 -37.16
CA THR A 474 -12.42 -29.16 -36.39
C THR A 474 -12.49 -27.70 -35.93
N GLU A 475 -12.79 -26.74 -36.81
CA GLU A 475 -12.93 -25.33 -36.42
C GLU A 475 -14.02 -25.11 -35.36
N THR A 476 -15.10 -25.89 -35.40
CA THR A 476 -16.18 -25.80 -34.41
C THR A 476 -15.71 -26.29 -33.04
N VAL A 477 -14.97 -27.41 -32.99
CA VAL A 477 -14.34 -27.90 -31.76
C VAL A 477 -13.37 -26.87 -31.20
N LEU A 478 -12.52 -26.27 -32.04
CA LEU A 478 -11.57 -25.24 -31.62
C LEU A 478 -12.27 -23.98 -31.09
N LYS A 479 -13.38 -23.54 -31.70
CA LYS A 479 -14.17 -22.39 -31.20
C LYS A 479 -14.79 -22.66 -29.84
N ASN A 480 -15.29 -23.88 -29.62
CA ASN A 480 -15.85 -24.27 -28.33
C ASN A 480 -14.76 -24.34 -27.26
N ALA A 481 -13.63 -24.98 -27.57
CA ALA A 481 -12.47 -25.03 -26.67
C ALA A 481 -11.94 -23.62 -26.34
N LEU A 482 -11.90 -22.69 -27.31
CA LEU A 482 -11.47 -21.31 -27.06
C LEU A 482 -12.45 -20.55 -26.13
N ARG A 483 -13.75 -20.85 -26.20
CA ARG A 483 -14.76 -20.27 -25.30
C ARG A 483 -14.69 -20.85 -23.89
N GLU A 484 -14.41 -22.15 -23.77
CA GLU A 484 -14.27 -22.83 -22.49
C GLU A 484 -12.95 -22.47 -21.79
N HIS A 485 -11.86 -22.36 -22.55
CA HIS A 485 -10.51 -22.10 -22.03
C HIS A 485 -10.05 -20.68 -22.36
N THR A 486 -10.43 -19.71 -21.52
CA THR A 486 -10.11 -18.27 -21.71
C THR A 486 -8.61 -17.95 -21.68
N ARG A 487 -7.76 -18.89 -21.25
CA ARG A 487 -6.30 -18.76 -21.24
C ARG A 487 -5.68 -18.67 -22.64
N TYR A 488 -6.39 -19.08 -23.70
CA TYR A 488 -5.90 -19.02 -25.07
C TYR A 488 -6.37 -17.78 -25.82
N GLN A 489 -5.47 -17.23 -26.64
CA GLN A 489 -5.77 -16.19 -27.61
C GLN A 489 -6.19 -16.79 -28.97
N ALA A 490 -5.53 -17.88 -29.36
CA ALA A 490 -5.79 -18.60 -30.59
C ALA A 490 -5.52 -20.10 -30.39
N LEU A 491 -6.26 -20.93 -31.12
CA LEU A 491 -6.08 -22.37 -31.22
C LEU A 491 -6.03 -22.74 -32.71
N TYR A 492 -5.08 -23.56 -33.14
CA TYR A 492 -4.97 -23.98 -34.54
C TYR A 492 -4.23 -25.30 -34.71
N VAL A 493 -4.54 -26.01 -35.78
CA VAL A 493 -3.90 -27.27 -36.14
C VAL A 493 -2.88 -27.03 -37.23
N VAL A 494 -1.65 -27.47 -36.98
CA VAL A 494 -0.52 -27.37 -37.90
C VAL A 494 -0.25 -28.75 -38.49
N GLY A 495 -0.26 -28.83 -39.82
CA GLY A 495 0.04 -30.03 -40.59
C GLY A 495 1.54 -30.35 -40.60
N ALA A 496 1.89 -31.53 -41.15
CA ALA A 496 3.28 -32.00 -41.22
C ALA A 496 4.22 -31.05 -42.00
N ASN A 497 3.67 -30.27 -42.93
CA ASN A 497 4.42 -29.32 -43.75
C ASN A 497 4.53 -27.92 -43.11
N GLY A 498 3.94 -27.70 -41.94
CA GLY A 498 3.85 -26.40 -41.28
C GLY A 498 2.63 -25.56 -41.68
N ASP A 499 1.79 -26.06 -42.59
CA ASP A 499 0.56 -25.39 -43.01
C ASP A 499 -0.53 -25.45 -41.94
N ILE A 500 -1.29 -24.38 -41.78
CA ILE A 500 -2.42 -24.32 -40.84
C ILE A 500 -3.64 -24.97 -41.50
N VAL A 501 -4.16 -26.04 -40.90
CA VAL A 501 -5.28 -26.84 -41.41
C VAL A 501 -6.63 -26.28 -40.94
N ALA A 502 -6.69 -25.84 -39.68
CA ALA A 502 -7.88 -25.26 -39.06
C ALA A 502 -7.46 -24.27 -37.96
N ARG A 503 -8.28 -23.25 -37.69
CA ARG A 503 -7.98 -22.24 -36.67
C ARG A 503 -9.22 -21.64 -36.01
N ALA A 504 -9.04 -21.13 -34.79
CA ALA A 504 -10.01 -20.32 -34.07
C ALA A 504 -9.29 -19.24 -33.24
N GLY A 505 -9.89 -18.05 -33.13
CA GLY A 505 -9.37 -16.95 -32.30
C GLY A 505 -8.58 -15.92 -33.08
N GLY A 506 -7.53 -15.37 -32.44
CA GLY A 506 -6.69 -14.31 -32.98
C GLY A 506 -5.73 -14.75 -34.10
N ASP A 507 -4.82 -13.85 -34.46
CA ASP A 507 -3.74 -14.12 -35.41
C ASP A 507 -2.81 -15.22 -34.89
N THR A 508 -2.28 -16.03 -35.80
CA THR A 508 -1.48 -17.22 -35.52
C THR A 508 -0.02 -17.00 -35.87
N HIS A 509 0.89 -17.47 -35.03
CA HIS A 509 2.32 -17.44 -35.28
C HIS A 509 2.85 -18.79 -35.82
N PRO A 510 3.94 -18.79 -36.60
CA PRO A 510 4.47 -20.03 -37.18
C PRO A 510 4.89 -21.06 -36.11
N TRP A 511 4.61 -22.33 -36.37
CA TRP A 511 5.02 -23.46 -35.53
C TRP A 511 5.69 -24.54 -36.37
N SER A 512 6.87 -25.02 -35.96
CA SER A 512 7.57 -26.12 -36.63
C SER A 512 8.22 -27.04 -35.61
N ALA A 513 7.72 -28.27 -35.49
CA ALA A 513 8.28 -29.31 -34.62
C ALA A 513 9.69 -29.78 -35.05
N GLU A 514 10.04 -29.60 -36.33
CA GLU A 514 11.37 -29.91 -36.84
C GLU A 514 12.43 -28.91 -36.36
N LYS A 515 12.07 -27.62 -36.30
CA LYS A 515 12.98 -26.55 -35.84
C LYS A 515 13.16 -26.55 -34.33
N ASP A 516 12.12 -26.85 -33.58
CA ASP A 516 12.14 -26.88 -32.12
C ASP A 516 11.20 -28.01 -31.62
N PRO A 517 11.72 -29.10 -31.07
CA PRO A 517 10.89 -30.21 -30.58
C PRO A 517 10.12 -29.87 -29.29
N SER A 518 10.38 -28.72 -28.67
CA SER A 518 9.74 -28.30 -27.41
C SER A 518 8.22 -28.16 -27.56
N LEU A 519 7.49 -28.73 -26.59
CA LEU A 519 6.03 -28.63 -26.53
C LEU A 519 5.54 -27.27 -26.05
N VAL A 520 6.40 -26.47 -25.40
CA VAL A 520 6.11 -25.08 -25.07
C VAL A 520 7.23 -24.22 -25.61
N ARG A 521 6.87 -23.14 -26.32
CA ARG A 521 7.80 -22.26 -27.02
C ARG A 521 7.50 -20.80 -26.71
N VAL A 522 8.52 -19.97 -26.81
CA VAL A 522 8.38 -18.51 -26.69
C VAL A 522 9.03 -17.82 -27.88
N SER A 523 8.34 -16.88 -28.49
CA SER A 523 8.85 -16.01 -29.55
C SER A 523 8.43 -14.55 -29.34
N GLY A 524 8.63 -13.68 -30.33
CA GLY A 524 8.28 -12.26 -30.26
C GLY A 524 9.41 -11.36 -29.73
N GLN A 525 10.68 -11.70 -29.99
CA GLN A 525 11.81 -10.87 -29.57
C GLN A 525 11.74 -9.49 -30.27
N GLY A 526 11.77 -8.41 -29.47
CA GLY A 526 11.66 -7.03 -29.97
C GLY A 526 10.22 -6.52 -30.12
N GLU A 527 9.22 -7.36 -29.87
CA GLU A 527 7.82 -6.97 -29.84
C GLU A 527 7.39 -6.40 -28.48
N LYS A 528 6.18 -5.85 -28.40
CA LYS A 528 5.64 -5.34 -27.13
C LYS A 528 5.33 -6.45 -26.13
N ARG A 529 4.99 -7.64 -26.60
CA ARG A 529 4.60 -8.80 -25.79
C ARG A 529 5.23 -10.07 -26.37
N PRO A 530 5.71 -10.99 -25.54
CA PRO A 530 6.17 -12.28 -26.03
C PRO A 530 4.98 -13.13 -26.46
N VAL A 531 5.23 -14.06 -27.38
CA VAL A 531 4.23 -15.05 -27.82
C VAL A 531 4.57 -16.38 -27.18
N VAL A 532 3.70 -16.88 -26.29
CA VAL A 532 3.86 -18.18 -25.63
C VAL A 532 2.95 -19.19 -26.30
N GLN A 533 3.52 -20.26 -26.84
CA GLN A 533 2.78 -21.29 -27.57
C GLN A 533 2.94 -22.63 -26.87
N ALA A 534 1.86 -23.38 -26.71
CA ALA A 534 1.87 -24.76 -26.25
C ALA A 534 1.36 -25.68 -27.37
N GLY A 535 1.93 -26.87 -27.48
CA GLY A 535 1.65 -27.85 -28.52
C GLY A 535 1.23 -29.20 -27.95
N ALA A 536 0.29 -29.85 -28.64
CA ALA A 536 -0.12 -31.22 -28.39
C ALA A 536 -0.19 -32.00 -29.71
N PRO A 537 0.45 -33.17 -29.83
CA PRO A 537 0.33 -33.99 -31.03
C PRO A 537 -1.12 -34.45 -31.22
N VAL A 538 -1.58 -34.47 -32.47
CA VAL A 538 -2.88 -35.03 -32.83
C VAL A 538 -2.75 -36.56 -32.87
N PRO A 539 -3.58 -37.32 -32.12
CA PRO A 539 -3.54 -38.78 -32.14
C PRO A 539 -3.69 -39.34 -33.56
N GLU A 540 -3.05 -40.49 -33.81
CA GLU A 540 -3.20 -41.26 -35.06
C GLU A 540 -2.74 -40.53 -36.36
N ARG A 541 -2.21 -39.30 -36.24
CA ARG A 541 -1.76 -38.47 -37.37
C ARG A 541 -0.33 -37.98 -37.16
N LYS A 542 0.63 -38.61 -37.85
CA LYS A 542 2.04 -38.22 -37.75
C LYS A 542 2.28 -36.81 -38.29
N GLY A 543 3.01 -36.00 -37.52
CA GLY A 543 3.42 -34.66 -37.92
C GLY A 543 2.35 -33.57 -37.73
N MET A 544 1.14 -33.91 -37.27
CA MET A 544 0.10 -32.93 -36.96
C MET A 544 0.16 -32.51 -35.49
N THR A 545 0.09 -31.20 -35.23
CA THR A 545 0.13 -30.64 -33.88
C THR A 545 -1.00 -29.64 -33.70
N LEU A 546 -1.80 -29.80 -32.64
CA LEU A 546 -2.66 -28.74 -32.14
C LEU A 546 -1.81 -27.76 -31.34
N VAL A 547 -1.88 -26.49 -31.70
CA VAL A 547 -1.14 -25.40 -31.07
C VAL A 547 -2.12 -24.43 -30.42
N GLY A 548 -1.84 -24.03 -29.19
CA GLY A 548 -2.55 -22.96 -28.50
C GLY A 548 -1.61 -21.84 -28.11
N GLU A 549 -1.98 -20.61 -28.45
CA GLU A 549 -1.23 -19.41 -28.02
C GLU A 549 -1.81 -18.93 -26.69
N VAL A 550 -1.00 -19.01 -25.65
CA VAL A 550 -1.37 -18.63 -24.28
C VAL A 550 -1.34 -17.11 -24.18
N ARG A 551 -2.41 -16.51 -23.65
CA ARG A 551 -2.48 -15.07 -23.39
C ARG A 551 -1.42 -14.69 -22.37
N VAL A 552 -0.59 -13.70 -22.70
CA VAL A 552 0.37 -13.14 -21.73
C VAL A 552 -0.38 -12.50 -20.55
N GLU A 553 -1.56 -11.95 -20.78
CA GLU A 553 -2.42 -11.40 -19.72
C GLU A 553 -2.83 -12.46 -18.70
N PHE A 554 -3.07 -13.69 -19.17
CA PHE A 554 -3.35 -14.81 -18.28
C PHE A 554 -2.13 -15.09 -17.39
N LEU A 555 -0.92 -15.18 -17.96
CA LEU A 555 0.31 -15.35 -17.17
C LEU A 555 0.54 -14.18 -16.21
N ASN A 556 0.40 -12.93 -16.66
CA ASN A 556 0.53 -11.74 -15.83
C ASN A 556 -0.46 -11.73 -14.64
N SER A 557 -1.69 -12.22 -14.86
CA SER A 557 -2.70 -12.32 -13.80
C SER A 557 -2.28 -13.25 -12.66
N LEU A 558 -1.46 -14.27 -12.96
CA LEU A 558 -0.96 -15.22 -11.96
C LEU A 558 0.09 -14.61 -11.04
N LEU A 559 0.79 -13.56 -11.49
CA LEU A 559 1.95 -12.96 -10.81
C LEU A 559 1.58 -11.84 -9.83
N LYS A 560 0.40 -11.25 -9.94
CA LYS A 560 -0.03 -10.15 -9.05
C LYS A 560 -0.25 -10.67 -7.63
N ARG A 561 0.62 -10.27 -6.69
CA ARG A 561 0.53 -10.63 -5.28
C ARG A 561 0.86 -9.46 -4.36
N PRO A 562 -0.04 -9.10 -3.42
CA PRO A 562 0.24 -8.09 -2.42
C PRO A 562 1.52 -8.38 -1.62
N GLY A 563 2.34 -7.35 -1.42
CA GLY A 563 3.55 -7.43 -0.59
C GLY A 563 4.76 -8.17 -1.19
N LEU A 564 4.66 -8.74 -2.40
CA LEU A 564 5.83 -9.29 -3.12
C LEU A 564 6.56 -8.25 -4.00
N GLY A 565 5.99 -7.05 -4.15
CA GLY A 565 6.54 -5.98 -4.98
C GLY A 565 6.35 -6.27 -6.47
N GLU A 566 7.43 -6.19 -7.23
CA GLU A 566 7.43 -6.60 -8.64
C GLU A 566 7.72 -8.10 -8.76
N VAL A 567 6.93 -8.79 -9.57
CA VAL A 567 7.09 -10.22 -9.83
C VAL A 567 7.18 -10.45 -11.34
N ARG A 568 8.18 -11.22 -11.80
CA ARG A 568 8.41 -11.52 -13.21
C ARG A 568 8.70 -12.99 -13.44
N ILE A 569 8.23 -13.53 -14.55
CA ILE A 569 8.72 -14.79 -15.11
C ILE A 569 9.85 -14.44 -16.07
N VAL A 570 11.01 -15.07 -15.92
CA VAL A 570 12.15 -14.91 -16.82
C VAL A 570 12.56 -16.26 -17.42
N ASN A 571 13.17 -16.21 -18.61
CA ASN A 571 13.83 -17.36 -19.22
C ASN A 571 15.20 -17.63 -18.55
N ALA A 572 15.91 -18.66 -19.02
CA ALA A 572 17.24 -19.04 -18.52
C ALA A 572 18.30 -17.92 -18.62
N ASP A 573 18.13 -16.97 -19.54
CA ASP A 573 19.01 -15.80 -19.73
C ASP A 573 18.57 -14.58 -18.89
N ALA A 574 17.68 -14.77 -17.93
CA ALA A 574 17.08 -13.71 -17.10
C ALA A 574 16.38 -12.61 -17.91
N ARG A 575 15.74 -12.98 -19.04
CA ARG A 575 14.92 -12.09 -19.87
C ARG A 575 13.44 -12.27 -19.55
N THR A 576 12.73 -11.15 -19.41
CA THR A 576 11.34 -11.11 -18.95
C THR A 576 10.37 -11.69 -20.00
N LEU A 577 9.55 -12.64 -19.56
CA LEU A 577 8.49 -13.30 -20.35
C LEU A 577 7.08 -12.87 -19.90
N ALA A 578 6.90 -12.63 -18.61
CA ALA A 578 5.64 -12.14 -18.03
C ALA A 578 5.97 -11.32 -16.79
N ALA A 579 5.09 -10.39 -16.41
CA ALA A 579 5.28 -9.56 -15.23
C ALA A 579 3.95 -9.18 -14.57
N SER A 580 3.99 -8.91 -13.27
CA SER A 580 2.85 -8.41 -12.48
C SER A 580 2.44 -6.99 -12.87
N ASP A 581 3.35 -6.22 -13.49
CA ASP A 581 3.17 -4.85 -13.96
C ASP A 581 3.72 -4.69 -15.39
N GLY A 582 3.67 -3.50 -15.97
CA GLY A 582 4.11 -3.24 -17.35
C GLY A 582 5.56 -3.64 -17.63
N PHE A 583 5.79 -4.35 -18.74
CA PHE A 583 7.12 -4.80 -19.19
C PHE A 583 7.22 -4.81 -20.72
N ARG A 584 8.45 -4.86 -21.24
CA ARG A 584 8.73 -5.18 -22.65
C ARG A 584 9.19 -6.62 -22.81
N ALA A 585 8.78 -7.27 -23.89
CA ALA A 585 9.18 -8.64 -24.18
C ALA A 585 10.71 -8.79 -24.17
N PHE A 586 11.20 -9.75 -23.40
CA PHE A 586 12.62 -10.08 -23.24
C PHE A 586 13.49 -8.95 -22.67
N GLU A 587 12.91 -7.96 -21.97
CA GLU A 587 13.72 -6.97 -21.26
C GLU A 587 14.50 -7.62 -20.10
N GLY A 588 15.73 -7.13 -19.88
CA GLY A 588 16.54 -7.56 -18.74
C GLY A 588 15.99 -7.06 -17.41
N LEU A 589 16.36 -7.75 -16.33
CA LEU A 589 16.04 -7.32 -14.97
C LEU A 589 16.77 -6.01 -14.62
N PRO A 590 16.15 -5.10 -13.83
CA PRO A 590 16.65 -3.73 -13.64
C PRO A 590 17.87 -3.60 -12.72
N LYS A 591 18.25 -4.66 -11.97
CA LYS A 591 19.40 -4.68 -11.04
C LYS A 591 20.31 -5.85 -11.37
N ASP A 592 21.62 -5.62 -11.39
CA ASP A 592 22.63 -6.64 -11.76
C ASP A 592 22.62 -7.87 -10.85
N ALA A 593 22.26 -7.69 -9.57
CA ALA A 593 22.13 -8.79 -8.60
C ALA A 593 20.94 -9.73 -8.87
N LEU A 594 19.92 -9.30 -9.65
CA LEU A 594 18.74 -10.13 -9.91
C LEU A 594 19.04 -11.26 -10.92
N PRO A 595 19.71 -11.02 -12.06
CA PRO A 595 20.23 -12.10 -12.89
C PRO A 595 21.15 -13.07 -12.14
N ASP A 596 22.00 -12.58 -11.22
CA ASP A 596 22.84 -13.43 -10.37
C ASP A 596 22.01 -14.33 -9.46
N LEU A 597 20.95 -13.79 -8.87
CA LEU A 597 20.01 -14.54 -8.04
C LEU A 597 19.29 -15.63 -8.85
N VAL A 598 18.87 -15.33 -10.08
CA VAL A 598 18.29 -16.33 -11.01
C VAL A 598 19.29 -17.45 -11.29
N ARG A 599 20.54 -17.10 -11.61
CA ARG A 599 21.59 -18.10 -11.85
C ARG A 599 21.83 -18.96 -10.62
N ALA A 600 21.91 -18.36 -9.44
CA ALA A 600 22.11 -19.06 -8.18
C ALA A 600 20.96 -20.02 -7.86
N ALA A 601 19.71 -19.62 -8.08
CA ALA A 601 18.54 -20.48 -7.84
C ALA A 601 18.47 -21.68 -8.81
N ASN A 602 19.00 -21.52 -10.03
CA ASN A 602 19.08 -22.60 -11.02
C ASN A 602 20.25 -23.59 -10.81
N VAL A 603 21.16 -23.32 -9.85
CA VAL A 603 22.20 -24.28 -9.48
C VAL A 603 21.56 -25.51 -8.83
N ARG A 604 21.86 -26.70 -9.33
CA ARG A 604 21.35 -27.96 -8.79
C ARG A 604 22.05 -28.29 -7.47
N VAL A 605 21.29 -28.37 -6.38
CA VAL A 605 21.78 -28.81 -5.07
C VAL A 605 20.90 -29.98 -4.61
N GLY A 606 21.49 -31.17 -4.50
CA GLY A 606 20.73 -32.39 -4.18
C GLY A 606 19.79 -32.80 -5.33
N ALA A 607 18.48 -32.79 -5.08
CA ALA A 607 17.45 -33.31 -6.00
C ALA A 607 17.11 -32.36 -7.17
N GLY A 608 17.57 -31.11 -7.17
CA GLY A 608 17.28 -30.16 -8.25
C GLY A 608 17.65 -28.72 -7.93
N PRO A 609 17.25 -27.77 -8.80
CA PRO A 609 17.25 -26.34 -8.49
C PRO A 609 16.38 -26.04 -7.25
N LEU A 610 16.72 -24.99 -6.51
CA LEU A 610 16.02 -24.61 -5.27
C LEU A 610 15.77 -23.09 -5.25
N GLU A 611 14.67 -22.71 -4.62
CA GLU A 611 14.32 -21.32 -4.38
C GLU A 611 15.38 -20.61 -3.53
N ASN A 612 15.69 -19.36 -3.87
CA ASN A 612 16.70 -18.57 -3.17
C ASN A 612 16.19 -17.17 -2.85
N GLY A 613 16.58 -16.65 -1.70
CA GLY A 613 16.22 -15.32 -1.21
C GLY A 613 17.48 -14.51 -0.93
N LEU A 614 17.47 -13.24 -1.31
CA LEU A 614 18.61 -12.35 -1.16
C LEU A 614 18.17 -10.99 -0.64
N LEU A 615 18.97 -10.45 0.29
CA LEU A 615 18.89 -9.07 0.71
C LEU A 615 19.92 -8.24 -0.06
N ILE A 616 19.44 -7.41 -0.99
CA ILE A 616 20.28 -6.55 -1.82
C ILE A 616 20.41 -5.19 -1.14
N ARG A 617 21.64 -4.70 -0.97
CA ARG A 617 21.94 -3.38 -0.43
C ARG A 617 22.76 -2.62 -1.45
N ASP A 618 22.13 -1.67 -2.14
CA ASP A 618 22.74 -0.93 -3.26
C ASP A 618 22.29 0.54 -3.25
N GLY A 619 23.22 1.46 -3.48
CA GLY A 619 22.94 2.90 -3.58
C GLY A 619 22.26 3.53 -2.34
N GLY A 620 22.41 2.93 -1.16
CA GLY A 620 21.71 3.35 0.07
C GLY A 620 20.29 2.79 0.21
N ALA A 621 19.76 2.10 -0.81
CA ALA A 621 18.50 1.39 -0.75
C ALA A 621 18.69 -0.08 -0.33
N VAL A 622 17.67 -0.62 0.33
CA VAL A 622 17.61 -2.03 0.70
C VAL A 622 16.45 -2.68 -0.04
N THR A 623 16.67 -3.81 -0.68
CA THR A 623 15.66 -4.55 -1.43
C THR A 623 15.67 -6.01 -1.00
N VAL A 624 14.50 -6.56 -0.72
CA VAL A 624 14.32 -8.00 -0.50
C VAL A 624 13.93 -8.62 -1.84
N ALA A 625 14.68 -9.61 -2.30
CA ALA A 625 14.44 -10.28 -3.57
C ALA A 625 14.45 -11.80 -3.40
N ALA A 626 13.76 -12.50 -4.29
CA ALA A 626 13.78 -13.95 -4.36
C ALA A 626 13.70 -14.43 -5.81
N ALA A 627 14.23 -15.62 -6.05
CA ALA A 627 14.08 -16.34 -7.32
C ALA A 627 13.69 -17.78 -7.04
N ALA A 628 12.67 -18.27 -7.75
CA ALA A 628 12.19 -19.64 -7.68
C ALA A 628 12.05 -20.23 -9.09
N PRO A 629 12.88 -21.22 -9.45
CA PRO A 629 12.82 -21.88 -10.75
C PRO A 629 11.56 -22.74 -10.87
N PHE A 630 11.11 -22.99 -12.09
CA PHE A 630 10.07 -24.00 -12.34
C PHE A 630 10.64 -25.39 -12.06
N THR A 631 10.28 -25.93 -10.90
CA THR A 631 10.71 -27.27 -10.44
C THR A 631 9.53 -28.22 -10.37
N GLY A 632 9.80 -29.53 -10.33
CA GLY A 632 8.79 -30.58 -10.33
C GLY A 632 8.60 -31.24 -11.71
N GLY A 633 7.41 -31.77 -11.96
CA GLY A 633 7.11 -32.52 -13.20
C GLY A 633 6.35 -31.71 -14.27
N GLY A 634 6.16 -32.35 -15.43
CA GLY A 634 5.40 -31.81 -16.56
C GLY A 634 6.25 -30.93 -17.51
N VAL A 635 5.65 -30.55 -18.64
CA VAL A 635 6.34 -29.85 -19.74
C VAL A 635 6.96 -28.50 -19.34
N ALA A 636 6.40 -27.84 -18.33
CA ALA A 636 6.87 -26.53 -17.90
C ALA A 636 8.17 -26.59 -17.07
N ALA A 637 8.48 -27.73 -16.43
CA ALA A 637 9.68 -27.88 -15.61
C ALA A 637 10.98 -27.84 -16.45
N ASP A 638 10.91 -28.31 -17.70
CA ASP A 638 12.07 -28.38 -18.60
C ASP A 638 12.38 -27.05 -19.30
N LEU A 639 11.54 -26.03 -19.12
CA LEU A 639 11.69 -24.73 -19.81
C LEU A 639 12.84 -23.87 -19.26
N GLY A 640 13.34 -24.18 -18.08
CA GLY A 640 14.35 -23.36 -17.38
C GLY A 640 13.83 -21.97 -17.02
N TRP A 641 12.52 -21.79 -16.90
CA TRP A 641 11.93 -20.51 -16.48
C TRP A 641 12.04 -20.34 -14.96
N THR A 642 12.13 -19.09 -14.54
CA THR A 642 12.27 -18.73 -13.12
C THR A 642 11.33 -17.57 -12.80
N VAL A 643 10.63 -17.63 -11.68
CA VAL A 643 9.94 -16.47 -11.13
C VAL A 643 10.91 -15.69 -10.26
N VAL A 644 10.99 -14.40 -10.48
CA VAL A 644 11.79 -13.47 -9.68
C VAL A 644 10.85 -12.45 -9.07
N SER A 645 10.98 -12.21 -7.77
CA SER A 645 10.25 -11.15 -7.07
C SER A 645 11.22 -10.22 -6.36
N TRP A 646 10.86 -8.95 -6.24
CA TRP A 646 11.59 -8.01 -5.40
C TRP A 646 10.71 -6.87 -4.89
N GLN A 647 11.02 -6.43 -3.66
CA GLN A 647 10.37 -5.29 -3.04
C GLN A 647 11.39 -4.44 -2.28
N ASP A 648 11.34 -3.13 -2.49
CA ASP A 648 12.15 -2.18 -1.75
C ASP A 648 11.68 -2.11 -0.29
N ALA A 649 12.64 -2.02 0.62
CA ALA A 649 12.38 -2.16 2.05
C ALA A 649 11.48 -1.05 2.60
N GLY A 650 11.50 0.14 2.00
CA GLY A 650 10.62 1.24 2.35
C GLY A 650 9.14 1.00 2.03
N ARG A 651 8.80 -0.04 1.25
CA ARG A 651 7.40 -0.45 1.03
C ARG A 651 6.90 -1.44 2.09
N PHE A 652 7.79 -2.00 2.91
CA PHE A 652 7.40 -2.78 4.08
C PHE A 652 7.11 -1.85 5.26
N GLU A 653 6.21 -2.27 6.15
CA GLU A 653 5.87 -1.55 7.39
C GLU A 653 6.96 -1.75 8.45
N ILE A 654 8.16 -1.25 8.15
CA ILE A 654 9.33 -1.33 9.00
C ILE A 654 9.44 -0.03 9.81
N THR A 655 9.62 -0.18 11.12
CA THR A 655 9.68 0.94 12.08
C THR A 655 10.67 2.03 11.69
N ALA A 656 11.83 1.65 11.11
CA ALA A 656 12.84 2.61 10.67
C ALA A 656 12.33 3.54 9.56
N TYR A 657 11.66 3.00 8.54
CA TYR A 657 11.08 3.78 7.45
C TYR A 657 9.85 4.58 7.91
N GLU A 658 8.98 4.02 8.76
CA GLU A 658 7.86 4.78 9.35
C GLU A 658 8.36 6.02 10.12
N ARG A 659 9.50 5.91 10.82
CA ARG A 659 10.10 7.03 11.55
C ARG A 659 10.67 8.09 10.62
N GLU A 660 11.30 7.68 9.52
CA GLU A 660 11.76 8.62 8.49
C GLU A 660 10.58 9.41 7.94
N ASP A 661 9.54 8.73 7.47
CA ASP A 661 8.35 9.35 6.88
C ASP A 661 7.68 10.32 7.86
N ARG A 662 7.53 9.91 9.12
CA ARG A 662 6.94 10.77 10.14
C ARG A 662 7.82 11.99 10.48
N SER A 663 9.15 11.86 10.44
CA SER A 663 10.08 12.99 10.63
C SER A 663 10.01 13.98 9.45
N VAL A 664 9.91 13.47 8.22
CA VAL A 664 9.69 14.27 7.01
C VAL A 664 8.34 14.99 7.10
N LEU A 665 7.27 14.28 7.47
CA LEU A 665 5.95 14.89 7.65
C LEU A 665 5.96 16.00 8.72
N ALA A 666 6.59 15.76 9.86
CA ALA A 666 6.75 16.77 10.91
C ALA A 666 7.50 18.02 10.39
N SER A 667 8.55 17.81 9.59
CA SER A 667 9.29 18.92 8.97
C SER A 667 8.46 19.70 7.95
N LEU A 668 7.67 19.02 7.10
CA LEU A 668 6.79 19.63 6.11
C LEU A 668 5.68 20.43 6.79
N LEU A 669 5.09 19.88 7.86
CA LEU A 669 4.12 20.59 8.70
C LEU A 669 4.73 21.84 9.35
N GLY A 670 5.96 21.73 9.86
CA GLY A 670 6.71 22.87 10.39
C GLY A 670 6.95 23.96 9.33
N ILE A 671 7.37 23.59 8.13
CA ILE A 671 7.58 24.54 7.01
C ILE A 671 6.25 25.19 6.60
N ALA A 672 5.17 24.42 6.46
CA ALA A 672 3.85 24.95 6.14
C ALA A 672 3.37 25.96 7.20
N LEU A 673 3.58 25.65 8.48
CA LEU A 673 3.28 26.54 9.59
C LEU A 673 4.07 27.86 9.50
N ILE A 674 5.37 27.80 9.21
CA ILE A 674 6.22 28.98 9.03
C ILE A 674 5.66 29.87 7.92
N VAL A 675 5.31 29.29 6.77
CA VAL A 675 4.79 30.04 5.61
C VAL A 675 3.47 30.72 5.95
N VAL A 676 2.53 30.01 6.59
CA VAL A 676 1.22 30.56 6.95
C VAL A 676 1.35 31.67 7.99
N CYS A 677 2.07 31.43 9.08
CA CYS A 677 2.20 32.40 10.17
C CYS A 677 2.99 33.64 9.75
N LEU A 678 4.14 33.48 9.10
CA LEU A 678 4.93 34.63 8.64
C LEU A 678 4.27 35.35 7.47
N GLY A 679 3.58 34.63 6.59
CA GLY A 679 2.75 35.21 5.54
C GLY A 679 1.61 36.07 6.11
N TRP A 680 0.92 35.59 7.15
CA TRP A 680 -0.09 36.35 7.86
C TRP A 680 0.47 37.63 8.48
N ILE A 681 1.57 37.53 9.23
CA ILE A 681 2.24 38.70 9.85
C ILE A 681 2.71 39.67 8.76
N HIS A 682 3.22 39.16 7.64
CA HIS A 682 3.64 39.99 6.53
C HIS A 682 2.49 40.83 5.94
N LEU A 683 1.32 40.19 5.73
CA LEU A 683 0.15 40.84 5.13
C LEU A 683 -0.57 41.78 6.09
N VAL A 684 -0.74 41.40 7.36
CA VAL A 684 -1.52 42.18 8.34
C VAL A 684 -0.70 43.26 9.02
N VAL A 685 0.61 43.05 9.24
CA VAL A 685 1.42 43.95 10.05
C VAL A 685 2.49 44.65 9.23
N VAL A 686 3.36 43.91 8.55
CA VAL A 686 4.53 44.50 7.90
C VAL A 686 4.13 45.35 6.70
N ARG A 687 3.26 44.86 5.82
CA ARG A 687 2.81 45.62 4.65
C ARG A 687 2.06 46.90 5.05
N PRO A 688 1.10 46.89 5.99
CA PRO A 688 0.45 48.11 6.47
C PRO A 688 1.39 49.06 7.21
N LEU A 689 2.34 48.55 8.01
CA LEU A 689 3.33 49.39 8.69
C LEU A 689 4.21 50.19 7.74
N ARG A 690 4.61 49.59 6.62
CA ARG A 690 5.39 50.29 5.59
C ARG A 690 4.61 51.42 4.94
N ALA A 691 3.32 51.17 4.65
CA ALA A 691 2.43 52.19 4.12
C ALA A 691 2.23 53.33 5.14
N LEU A 692 2.07 52.99 6.42
CA LEU A 692 1.94 53.93 7.52
C LEU A 692 3.19 54.79 7.71
N ALA A 693 4.39 54.20 7.66
CA ALA A 693 5.64 54.94 7.76
C ALA A 693 5.78 55.97 6.62
N ALA A 694 5.46 55.59 5.39
CA ALA A 694 5.46 56.51 4.25
C ALA A 694 4.43 57.64 4.40
N ALA A 695 3.24 57.35 4.96
CA ALA A 695 2.21 58.35 5.21
C ALA A 695 2.62 59.34 6.31
N ALA A 696 3.18 58.83 7.43
CA ALA A 696 3.64 59.66 8.54
C ALA A 696 4.78 60.61 8.13
N GLU A 697 5.72 60.13 7.31
CA GLU A 697 6.80 60.97 6.76
C GLU A 697 6.25 62.08 5.86
N LYS A 698 5.35 61.76 4.92
CA LYS A 698 4.71 62.77 4.06
C LYS A 698 3.95 63.83 4.86
N LEU A 699 3.24 63.41 5.90
CA LEU A 699 2.53 64.34 6.79
C LEU A 699 3.50 65.26 7.55
N ALA A 700 4.61 64.70 8.06
CA ALA A 700 5.67 65.49 8.70
C ALA A 700 6.38 66.46 7.73
N ASP A 701 6.49 66.08 6.46
CA ASP A 701 7.04 66.91 5.37
C ASP A 701 6.02 67.95 4.84
N GLY A 702 4.80 68.00 5.41
CA GLY A 702 3.82 69.05 5.17
C GLY A 702 2.69 68.71 4.20
N ASP A 703 2.53 67.43 3.80
CA ASP A 703 1.38 66.98 3.01
C ASP A 703 0.11 66.92 3.87
N LEU A 704 -0.64 68.02 3.89
CA LEU A 704 -1.94 68.11 4.56
C LEU A 704 -3.12 67.74 3.64
N LYS A 705 -2.89 67.42 2.36
CA LYS A 705 -3.98 67.17 1.39
C LYS A 705 -4.43 65.72 1.39
N THR A 706 -3.52 64.79 1.67
CA THR A 706 -3.81 63.37 1.69
C THR A 706 -4.58 62.99 2.95
N VAL A 707 -5.81 62.50 2.80
CA VAL A 707 -6.64 62.00 3.92
C VAL A 707 -6.24 60.57 4.26
N HIS A 708 -6.08 60.28 5.55
CA HIS A 708 -5.67 58.96 6.02
C HIS A 708 -6.87 58.17 6.60
N TYR A 709 -7.34 57.16 5.86
CA TYR A 709 -8.46 56.32 6.27
C TYR A 709 -7.97 55.05 7.01
N PRO A 710 -8.43 54.78 8.24
CA PRO A 710 -8.18 53.51 8.92
C PRO A 710 -8.88 52.37 8.18
N ARG A 711 -8.12 51.48 7.53
CA ARG A 711 -8.68 50.30 6.83
C ARG A 711 -8.92 49.10 7.74
N TYR A 712 -8.18 49.03 8.86
CA TYR A 712 -8.23 47.93 9.81
C TYR A 712 -8.56 48.45 11.21
N GLN A 713 -9.28 47.67 12.02
CA GLN A 713 -9.60 47.99 13.42
C GLN A 713 -8.54 47.41 14.39
N ASP A 714 -7.27 47.61 14.08
CA ASP A 714 -6.12 47.09 14.82
C ASP A 714 -5.20 48.22 15.33
N GLU A 715 -4.05 47.87 15.92
CA GLU A 715 -3.10 48.88 16.43
C GLU A 715 -2.57 49.79 15.30
N VAL A 716 -2.39 49.26 14.09
CA VAL A 716 -1.93 50.04 12.93
C VAL A 716 -3.01 51.04 12.50
N GLY A 717 -4.26 50.61 12.38
CA GLY A 717 -5.40 51.47 12.07
C GLY A 717 -5.67 52.53 13.14
N ALA A 718 -5.40 52.22 14.41
CA ALA A 718 -5.52 53.18 15.50
C ALA A 718 -4.44 54.29 15.43
N VAL A 719 -3.22 53.96 14.98
CA VAL A 719 -2.18 54.96 14.68
C VAL A 719 -2.58 55.80 13.47
N VAL A 720 -3.10 55.19 12.39
CA VAL A 720 -3.61 55.91 11.21
C VAL A 720 -4.68 56.93 11.61
N ARG A 721 -5.63 56.54 12.46
CA ARG A 721 -6.68 57.44 12.97
C ARG A 721 -6.10 58.60 13.76
N SER A 722 -5.08 58.34 14.58
CA SER A 722 -4.42 59.39 15.36
C SER A 722 -3.65 60.37 14.46
N LEU A 723 -3.01 59.88 13.39
CA LEU A 723 -2.36 60.73 12.37
C LEU A 723 -3.37 61.62 11.64
N GLU A 724 -4.56 61.11 11.32
CA GLU A 724 -5.60 61.92 10.68
C GLU A 724 -6.11 63.04 11.59
N LEU A 725 -6.27 62.78 12.89
CA LEU A 725 -6.60 63.82 13.87
C LEU A 725 -5.50 64.88 13.97
N ILE A 726 -4.24 64.46 13.93
CA ILE A 726 -3.07 65.36 13.91
C ILE A 726 -3.05 66.21 12.64
N ARG A 727 -3.34 65.63 11.46
CA ARG A 727 -3.46 66.36 10.19
C ARG A 727 -4.53 67.44 10.26
N GLN A 728 -5.70 67.11 10.81
CA GLN A 728 -6.81 68.06 10.98
C GLN A 728 -6.43 69.22 11.91
N GLN A 729 -5.72 68.94 13.00
CA GLN A 729 -5.21 69.99 13.92
C GLN A 729 -4.19 70.91 13.24
N LEU A 730 -3.25 70.35 12.46
CA LEU A 730 -2.29 71.14 11.68
C LEU A 730 -2.99 72.01 10.63
N GLN A 731 -3.99 71.46 9.93
CA GLN A 731 -4.78 72.20 8.93
C GLN A 731 -5.59 73.34 9.56
N ALA A 732 -6.25 73.10 10.70
CA ALA A 732 -6.99 74.13 11.43
C ALA A 732 -6.05 75.25 11.91
N ARG A 733 -4.87 74.92 12.44
CA ARG A 733 -3.88 75.92 12.84
C ARG A 733 -3.38 76.77 11.68
N ARG A 734 -3.09 76.15 10.53
CA ARG A 734 -2.65 76.86 9.32
C ARG A 734 -3.71 77.84 8.81
N GLN A 735 -4.99 77.45 8.88
CA GLN A 735 -6.12 78.34 8.54
C GLN A 735 -6.25 79.51 9.53
N THR A 736 -6.08 79.28 10.83
CA THR A 736 -6.08 80.34 11.85
C THR A 736 -4.90 81.29 11.71
N GLN A 737 -3.70 80.78 11.41
CA GLN A 737 -2.52 81.61 11.11
C GLN A 737 -2.66 82.40 9.80
N ALA A 738 -3.28 81.83 8.76
CA ALA A 738 -3.54 82.51 7.49
C ALA A 738 -4.68 83.54 7.57
N ARG A 739 -5.58 83.46 8.56
CA ARG A 739 -6.60 84.48 8.86
C ARG A 739 -6.07 85.68 9.67
N ARG A 740 -5.04 85.47 10.50
CA ARG A 740 -4.40 86.53 11.30
C ARG A 740 -3.73 87.70 10.54
N PRO A 741 -3.41 87.66 9.22
CA PRO A 741 -2.94 88.84 8.50
C PRO A 741 -4.07 89.73 7.94
N ALA A 742 -5.34 89.29 7.99
CA ALA A 742 -6.45 90.02 7.38
C ALA A 742 -7.10 91.06 8.31
N GLU A 743 -6.69 91.14 9.58
CA GLU A 743 -7.29 92.02 10.59
C GLU A 743 -6.46 93.28 10.89
N THR A 744 -5.52 93.65 10.01
CA THR A 744 -4.82 94.93 10.09
C THR A 744 -5.02 95.78 8.84
N ARG A 745 -5.87 96.82 9.02
CA ARG A 745 -6.16 98.04 8.22
C ARG A 745 -7.39 98.00 7.29
N PRO A 746 -8.06 99.16 7.01
CA PRO A 746 -7.83 100.54 7.48
C PRO A 746 -9.10 101.35 7.88
N GLY A 747 -8.91 102.59 8.37
CA GLY A 747 -9.97 103.60 8.42
C GLY A 747 -9.53 104.94 9.01
N ALA A 748 -8.91 105.79 8.20
CA ALA A 748 -8.65 107.20 8.48
C ALA A 748 -9.81 108.08 7.94
N GLY A 749 -10.08 109.20 8.63
CA GLY A 749 -10.92 110.33 8.18
C GLY A 749 -12.05 110.67 9.17
N GLY A 750 -12.29 111.89 9.62
CA GLY A 750 -11.68 113.20 9.35
C GLY A 750 -12.57 114.32 9.94
N ARG A 751 -11.90 115.42 10.31
CA ARG A 751 -12.37 116.70 10.92
C ARG A 751 -12.89 116.69 12.35
#